data_AF-A0A950K496-F1
#
_entry.id   AF-A0A950K496-F1
#
_cell.length_a   1.000
_cell.length_b   1.000
_cell.length_c   1.000
_cell.angle_alpha   90.00
_cell.angle_beta   90.00
_cell.angle_gamma   90.00
#
_symmetry.space_group_name_H-M   'P 1'
#
loop_
_entity.id
_entity.type
_entity.pdbx_description
1 polymer ?
#
loop_
_entity_poly.entity_id
_entity_poly.type
_entity_poly.pdbx_seq_one_letter_code
_entity_poly.pdbx_strand_id
1 'polypeptide(L)'
;MKTLGTIGALALLALTARGDDWSHSGRDDVRTREPSETVDTPALFASVATGSETVASPVCADGYIVVAGLDGKVRAFRESDLAPVWTAPRTAAVIGTPLIDKGRVYVPFADGVVRILRLADGADLGAISTGGSGHASPLLYGGRLYIGAGFPGNALRAVGVAQGMASWSADLNQVVDSSPAIGAGAVLIAGNSGILNAFDPASGGALWSVDLGGDVGDAAPLVLGTLAYVPVDGSVVKVDLAAGSLAGTLPIGDPTLSGPPTDTLDVQRACSSLSKVGNVLVGVIRFDYSLDHAPQDGFVDAWSFREFVYAVDPSTMTLLWQVPLAELLDQGINSVPPYRLVPAPVSLGSTIAAASTVSADLQILDAANGSLSTSIALDAACQASPIVANARLVALSRSGTLYSFEGTHPQPASASSLTPSGAHLGASPATLSWAAGPPGAAYTVRLAQDGEILMDWDLESVVGTPSISCPVLPPDHLYTWAVRLKDASGASAPWSVAQFAQGSPPQPPSGLVAVPRHARVVLSWAPSPSPDATGYRVAYGLSGGPLGPPVDVGAATTAAVDGLVIGTSYSFEVTAVNTLGFVSSPVGVTATPISTISFGGTLYATIADALAAAHSGDVVPLAADVYFIGATLQLPAGVMLQGVNARDTRIVAGAAVPMIDAATGAAVQGIGLSGGSIGIAATGQAVEISHCVIAGMSDAGIDVPGLANVTNNTIVGNTNAGIRAGGRALARNNIIQGNGTGLVGVVLSKYNDVSDGYSGSAPGEGDLSSPVLFVDPASGDYRERSGQPSLDAGAPGDSYSNEPAPNGFRINMGAFGNTSLAAASPEGSPAGPAACGLLGLEALLGIALLSLRRR
;
A
#
# COMPACT_ATOMS: atom_id res chain seq x y z
N MET A 1 16.34 6.01 -15.50
CA MET A 1 15.11 5.37 -16.02
C MET A 1 15.18 3.90 -15.65
N LYS A 2 14.46 3.51 -14.60
CA LYS A 2 14.45 2.17 -14.02
C LYS A 2 13.08 1.55 -14.27
N THR A 3 13.11 0.30 -14.72
CA THR A 3 12.02 -0.57 -15.12
C THR A 3 11.12 -0.96 -13.94
N LEU A 4 9.81 -0.91 -14.18
CA LEU A 4 8.76 -1.53 -13.36
C LEU A 4 8.65 -3.02 -13.67
N GLY A 5 8.30 -3.80 -12.64
CA GLY A 5 7.97 -5.23 -12.64
C GLY A 5 8.28 -5.74 -11.23
N THR A 6 7.37 -6.27 -10.41
CA THR A 6 6.19 -7.08 -10.67
C THR A 6 5.31 -6.99 -9.41
N ILE A 7 4.02 -6.66 -9.53
CA ILE A 7 3.07 -6.73 -8.40
C ILE A 7 2.54 -8.16 -8.34
N GLY A 8 3.20 -9.01 -7.54
CA GLY A 8 2.61 -10.24 -7.04
C GLY A 8 1.82 -9.90 -5.78
N ALA A 9 0.49 -10.00 -5.85
CA ALA A 9 -0.36 -9.96 -4.67
C ALA A 9 -0.12 -11.24 -3.85
N LEU A 10 0.92 -11.24 -3.01
CA LEU A 10 0.92 -12.08 -1.82
C LEU A 10 -0.17 -11.51 -0.91
N ALA A 11 -1.22 -12.28 -0.67
CA ALA A 11 -2.04 -12.08 0.51
C ALA A 11 -1.07 -12.03 1.70
N LEU A 12 -0.97 -10.83 2.30
CA LEU A 12 -0.14 -10.59 3.46
C LEU A 12 -0.74 -11.42 4.60
N LEU A 13 -0.27 -12.65 4.79
CA LEU A 13 -0.50 -13.41 6.00
C LEU A 13 0.06 -12.56 7.14
N ALA A 14 -0.83 -11.92 7.88
CA ALA A 14 -0.49 -11.19 9.09
C ALA A 14 0.14 -12.19 10.07
N LEU A 15 1.48 -12.21 10.10
CA LEU A 15 2.25 -12.87 11.16
C LEU A 15 2.00 -12.09 12.46
N THR A 16 1.09 -12.58 13.29
CA THR A 16 0.74 -12.00 14.59
C THR A 16 1.83 -12.29 15.62
N ALA A 17 2.36 -11.24 16.25
CA ALA A 17 3.31 -11.32 17.36
C ALA A 17 2.66 -10.94 18.71
N ARG A 18 3.43 -10.85 19.79
CA ARG A 18 3.33 -11.61 21.05
C ARG A 18 3.54 -10.63 22.24
N GLY A 19 2.67 -10.55 23.26
CA GLY A 19 2.91 -9.65 24.42
C GLY A 19 1.75 -9.13 25.26
N ASP A 20 1.90 -8.99 26.58
CA ASP A 20 0.99 -8.20 27.44
C ASP A 20 0.94 -6.75 26.93
N ASP A 21 -0.26 -6.19 26.75
CA ASP A 21 -0.42 -4.96 25.97
C ASP A 21 -0.19 -3.68 26.81
N TRP A 22 0.63 -2.79 26.28
CA TRP A 22 0.73 -1.38 26.66
C TRP A 22 -0.09 -0.54 25.68
N SER A 23 -1.41 -0.70 25.75
CA SER A 23 -2.35 -0.12 24.80
C SER A 23 -2.39 1.40 24.81
N HIS A 24 -2.10 2.06 25.93
CA HIS A 24 -2.13 3.53 26.03
C HIS A 24 -1.09 4.10 26.99
N SER A 25 -0.97 5.42 26.98
CA SER A 25 -0.14 6.16 27.93
C SER A 25 -0.51 5.85 29.39
N GLY A 26 0.45 5.34 30.16
CA GLY A 26 0.21 4.91 31.55
C GLY A 26 -0.31 3.47 31.70
N ARG A 27 -0.45 2.70 30.60
CA ARG A 27 -0.87 1.28 30.55
C ARG A 27 -2.30 0.97 30.97
N ASP A 28 -2.86 1.66 31.96
CA ASP A 28 -4.23 1.47 32.45
C ASP A 28 -4.98 2.81 32.56
N ASP A 29 -6.29 2.73 32.83
CA ASP A 29 -7.16 3.90 32.94
C ASP A 29 -6.86 4.78 34.16
N VAL A 30 -6.22 4.20 35.18
CA VAL A 30 -5.74 4.88 36.40
C VAL A 30 -4.31 5.43 36.28
N ARG A 31 -3.65 5.25 35.13
CA ARG A 31 -2.30 5.74 34.79
C ARG A 31 -1.19 5.24 35.73
N THR A 32 -1.28 4.02 36.25
CA THR A 32 -0.26 3.48 37.19
C THR A 32 1.10 3.29 36.53
N ARG A 33 1.11 3.02 35.22
CA ARG A 33 2.33 2.73 34.47
C ARG A 33 3.09 1.51 35.00
N GLU A 34 2.40 0.64 35.73
CA GLU A 34 2.96 -0.57 36.35
C GLU A 34 2.69 -1.77 35.45
N PRO A 35 3.72 -2.39 34.88
CA PRO A 35 3.56 -3.61 34.13
C PRO A 35 3.26 -4.81 35.03
N SER A 36 2.45 -5.75 34.55
CA SER A 36 2.25 -7.05 35.21
C SER A 36 3.38 -8.05 34.98
N GLU A 37 4.41 -7.64 34.24
CA GLU A 37 5.56 -8.44 33.84
C GLU A 37 6.86 -7.79 34.29
N THR A 38 7.91 -8.59 34.45
CA THR A 38 9.22 -8.14 34.93
C THR A 38 10.29 -8.29 33.85
N VAL A 39 11.29 -7.41 33.87
CA VAL A 39 12.42 -7.45 32.93
C VAL A 39 13.73 -7.40 33.71
N ASP A 40 14.31 -8.57 33.94
CA ASP A 40 15.56 -8.68 34.67
C ASP A 40 16.76 -8.50 33.75
N THR A 41 17.70 -7.62 34.14
CA THR A 41 18.97 -7.38 33.43
C THR A 41 18.78 -7.10 31.92
N PRO A 42 18.08 -6.02 31.54
CA PRO A 42 17.74 -5.74 30.15
C PRO A 42 19.00 -5.62 29.28
N ALA A 43 19.10 -6.49 28.26
CA ALA A 43 20.16 -6.49 27.27
C ALA A 43 19.60 -6.12 25.90
N LEU A 44 20.38 -5.41 25.07
CA LEU A 44 19.92 -4.98 23.75
C LEU A 44 19.54 -6.20 22.90
N PHE A 45 18.28 -6.26 22.51
CA PHE A 45 17.73 -7.30 21.65
C PHE A 45 17.75 -6.84 20.19
N ALA A 46 17.20 -5.67 19.91
CA ALA A 46 17.15 -5.09 18.58
C ALA A 46 17.00 -3.57 18.64
N SER A 47 17.40 -2.87 17.57
CA SER A 47 17.08 -1.47 17.35
C SER A 47 16.76 -1.19 15.89
N VAL A 48 15.91 -0.19 15.65
CA VAL A 48 15.50 0.23 14.29
C VAL A 48 15.29 1.74 14.23
N ALA A 49 15.74 2.37 13.15
CA ALA A 49 15.44 3.77 12.89
C ALA A 49 13.99 3.94 12.43
N THR A 50 13.25 4.79 13.12
CA THR A 50 11.90 5.21 12.74
C THR A 50 11.95 6.34 11.70
N GLY A 51 13.02 7.14 11.70
CA GLY A 51 13.29 8.16 10.68
C GLY A 51 12.65 9.52 10.95
N SER A 52 12.23 9.81 12.19
CA SER A 52 11.93 11.18 12.63
C SER A 52 12.12 11.34 14.13
N GLU A 53 12.20 12.60 14.59
CA GLU A 53 12.07 12.92 15.99
C GLU A 53 10.70 12.49 16.55
N THR A 54 10.70 12.05 17.80
CA THR A 54 9.53 11.49 18.49
C THR A 54 9.46 12.01 19.92
N VAL A 55 8.27 12.47 20.29
CA VAL A 55 7.93 12.95 21.63
C VAL A 55 6.92 12.00 22.27
N ALA A 56 5.93 11.56 21.48
CA ALA A 56 4.97 10.55 21.85
C ALA A 56 5.66 9.24 22.24
N SER A 57 5.34 8.73 23.43
CA SER A 57 5.77 7.39 23.86
C SER A 57 5.25 6.31 22.90
N PRO A 58 6.01 5.23 22.65
CA PRO A 58 5.49 4.09 21.92
C PRO A 58 4.32 3.46 22.68
N VAL A 59 3.42 2.83 21.95
CA VAL A 59 2.43 1.90 22.50
C VAL A 59 2.62 0.53 21.89
N CYS A 60 2.40 -0.50 22.68
CA CYS A 60 2.55 -1.88 22.23
C CYS A 60 1.24 -2.62 22.49
N ALA A 61 0.64 -3.19 21.45
CA ALA A 61 -0.46 -4.11 21.65
C ALA A 61 -0.54 -5.08 20.48
N ASP A 62 -1.06 -6.27 20.74
CA ASP A 62 -1.37 -7.25 19.71
C ASP A 62 -0.16 -7.66 18.84
N GLY A 63 1.06 -7.54 19.37
CA GLY A 63 2.30 -7.83 18.65
C GLY A 63 2.87 -6.69 17.82
N TYR A 64 2.30 -5.50 17.94
CA TYR A 64 2.72 -4.30 17.22
C TYR A 64 3.22 -3.26 18.20
N ILE A 65 4.39 -2.72 17.92
CA ILE A 65 4.85 -1.46 18.53
C ILE A 65 4.49 -0.34 17.55
N VAL A 66 3.63 0.57 17.99
CA VAL A 66 3.24 1.75 17.23
C VAL A 66 3.99 2.97 17.74
N VAL A 67 4.63 3.66 16.80
CA VAL A 67 5.37 4.90 17.02
C VAL A 67 4.78 6.00 16.14
N ALA A 68 4.59 7.18 16.71
CA ALA A 68 4.15 8.37 15.99
C ALA A 68 5.16 9.50 16.17
N GLY A 69 5.51 10.16 15.07
CA GLY A 69 6.59 11.15 15.05
C GLY A 69 6.11 12.59 14.82
N LEU A 70 7.03 13.53 15.05
CA LEU A 70 6.83 14.94 14.70
C LEU A 70 6.74 15.16 13.18
N ASP A 71 7.17 14.20 12.37
CA ASP A 71 7.01 14.21 10.92
C ASP A 71 5.58 13.85 10.45
N GLY A 72 4.68 13.60 11.40
CA GLY A 72 3.29 13.25 11.15
C GLY A 72 3.08 11.85 10.60
N LYS A 73 4.09 10.99 10.61
CA LYS A 73 3.91 9.59 10.21
C LYS A 73 3.70 8.71 11.42
N VAL A 74 2.74 7.80 11.29
CA VAL A 74 2.48 6.72 12.24
C VAL A 74 3.06 5.44 11.65
N ARG A 75 3.83 4.70 12.45
CA ARG A 75 4.58 3.53 12.02
C ARG A 75 4.29 2.38 12.96
N ALA A 76 4.09 1.19 12.41
CA ALA A 76 4.04 -0.02 13.20
C ALA A 76 5.23 -0.91 12.89
N PHE A 77 5.78 -1.48 13.95
CA PHE A 77 6.85 -2.46 13.93
C PHE A 77 6.35 -3.74 14.57
N ARG A 78 6.82 -4.88 14.09
CA ARG A 78 6.54 -6.16 14.73
C ARG A 78 7.34 -6.22 16.03
N GLU A 79 6.67 -6.46 17.13
CA GLU A 79 7.28 -6.50 18.46
C GLU A 79 8.39 -7.56 18.60
N SER A 80 8.26 -8.69 17.87
CA SER A 80 9.18 -9.82 18.01
C SER A 80 10.59 -9.56 17.48
N ASP A 81 10.74 -8.71 16.47
CA ASP A 81 12.00 -8.51 15.73
C ASP A 81 12.23 -7.04 15.29
N LEU A 82 11.33 -6.13 15.66
CA LEU A 82 11.28 -4.73 15.21
C LEU A 82 11.21 -4.55 13.68
N ALA A 83 10.78 -5.57 12.94
CA ALA A 83 10.60 -5.45 11.49
C ALA A 83 9.48 -4.43 11.19
N PRO A 84 9.70 -3.45 10.29
CA PRO A 84 8.65 -2.50 9.92
C PRO A 84 7.49 -3.25 9.24
N VAL A 85 6.26 -2.95 9.66
CA VAL A 85 5.04 -3.54 9.09
C VAL A 85 4.39 -2.58 8.12
N TRP A 86 4.04 -1.37 8.59
CA TRP A 86 3.38 -0.35 7.79
C TRP A 86 3.76 1.05 8.25
N THR A 87 3.52 2.03 7.37
CA THR A 87 3.67 3.45 7.66
C THR A 87 2.49 4.20 7.07
N ALA A 88 1.79 4.96 7.90
CA ALA A 88 0.68 5.83 7.52
C ALA A 88 1.14 7.29 7.56
N PRO A 89 1.46 7.91 6.41
CA PRO A 89 1.91 9.30 6.37
C PRO A 89 0.75 10.28 6.56
N ARG A 90 0.96 11.32 7.37
CA ARG A 90 0.09 12.49 7.54
C ARG A 90 0.93 13.77 7.56
N THR A 91 0.30 14.91 7.79
CA THR A 91 0.94 16.24 7.70
C THR A 91 1.17 16.93 9.04
N ALA A 92 0.38 16.60 10.07
CA ALA A 92 0.49 17.21 11.39
C ALA A 92 1.40 16.38 12.29
N ALA A 93 2.15 17.03 13.19
CA ALA A 93 2.96 16.34 14.19
C ALA A 93 2.10 15.55 15.19
N VAL A 94 2.69 14.51 15.80
CA VAL A 94 2.09 13.78 16.92
C VAL A 94 2.94 13.99 18.17
N ILE A 95 2.32 14.59 19.19
CA ILE A 95 2.95 14.86 20.50
C ILE A 95 2.35 13.94 21.56
N GLY A 96 1.01 13.81 21.59
CA GLY A 96 0.32 12.89 22.48
C GLY A 96 0.60 11.42 22.14
N THR A 97 0.74 10.58 23.16
CA THR A 97 0.94 9.15 22.98
C THR A 97 -0.34 8.51 22.42
N PRO A 98 -0.26 7.72 21.32
CA PRO A 98 -1.42 7.01 20.78
C PRO A 98 -2.07 6.04 21.78
N LEU A 99 -3.28 5.58 21.45
CA LEU A 99 -3.97 4.49 22.14
C LEU A 99 -4.26 3.37 21.13
N ILE A 100 -4.15 2.11 21.54
CA ILE A 100 -4.60 0.93 20.80
C ILE A 100 -5.74 0.28 21.57
N ASP A 101 -6.88 0.05 20.92
CA ASP A 101 -7.94 -0.78 21.46
C ASP A 101 -8.57 -1.61 20.35
N LYS A 102 -8.70 -2.92 20.58
CA LYS A 102 -9.39 -3.87 19.68
C LYS A 102 -8.96 -3.72 18.21
N GLY A 103 -7.65 -3.65 17.97
CA GLY A 103 -7.10 -3.56 16.62
C GLY A 103 -7.26 -2.19 15.96
N ARG A 104 -7.61 -1.15 16.72
CA ARG A 104 -7.67 0.25 16.26
C ARG A 104 -6.64 1.09 17.00
N VAL A 105 -5.96 1.95 16.26
CA VAL A 105 -5.00 2.93 16.79
C VAL A 105 -5.62 4.31 16.74
N TYR A 106 -5.80 4.94 17.90
CA TYR A 106 -6.27 6.32 18.06
C TYR A 106 -5.06 7.23 18.24
N VAL A 107 -4.79 8.06 17.22
CA VAL A 107 -3.59 8.89 17.17
C VAL A 107 -3.97 10.36 17.31
N PRO A 108 -3.57 11.05 18.39
CA PRO A 108 -3.88 12.46 18.63
C PRO A 108 -2.89 13.37 17.86
N PHE A 109 -3.30 13.85 16.69
CA PHE A 109 -2.49 14.78 15.92
C PHE A 109 -2.63 16.21 16.45
N ALA A 110 -1.55 16.98 16.33
CA ALA A 110 -1.49 18.38 16.77
C ALA A 110 -2.48 19.31 16.03
N ASP A 111 -3.05 18.87 14.90
CA ASP A 111 -4.09 19.59 14.14
C ASP A 111 -5.50 19.53 14.78
N GLY A 112 -5.63 18.96 15.99
CA GLY A 112 -6.92 18.73 16.67
C GLY A 112 -7.71 17.53 16.10
N VAL A 113 -6.95 16.69 15.40
CA VAL A 113 -7.23 15.43 14.75
C VAL A 113 -7.01 14.14 15.55
N VAL A 114 -7.98 13.49 16.20
CA VAL A 114 -7.75 12.07 16.54
C VAL A 114 -8.08 11.21 15.32
N ARG A 115 -7.07 10.61 14.69
CA ARG A 115 -7.27 9.66 13.58
C ARG A 115 -7.37 8.25 14.12
N ILE A 116 -8.22 7.44 13.51
CA ILE A 116 -8.42 6.03 13.84
C ILE A 116 -7.85 5.22 12.69
N LEU A 117 -6.80 4.46 12.97
CA LEU A 117 -6.16 3.59 12.00
C LEU A 117 -6.41 2.12 12.37
N ARG A 118 -6.49 1.24 11.39
CA ARG A 118 -6.48 -0.19 11.63
C ARG A 118 -5.06 -0.61 11.99
N LEU A 119 -4.90 -1.32 13.11
CA LEU A 119 -3.60 -1.76 13.62
C LEU A 119 -2.88 -2.73 12.65
N ALA A 120 -3.62 -3.54 11.91
CA ALA A 120 -3.06 -4.57 11.04
C ALA A 120 -2.29 -4.01 9.83
N ASP A 121 -2.76 -2.91 9.24
CA ASP A 121 -2.27 -2.40 7.95
C ASP A 121 -2.14 -0.87 7.87
N GLY A 122 -2.52 -0.13 8.92
CA GLY A 122 -2.52 1.33 8.94
C GLY A 122 -3.63 1.98 8.11
N ALA A 123 -4.65 1.20 7.67
CA ALA A 123 -5.77 1.73 6.91
C ALA A 123 -6.57 2.75 7.74
N ASP A 124 -7.06 3.81 7.09
CA ASP A 124 -7.87 4.83 7.74
C ASP A 124 -9.27 4.28 8.02
N LEU A 125 -9.69 4.32 9.29
CA LEU A 125 -11.01 3.88 9.76
C LEU A 125 -11.91 5.07 10.12
N GLY A 126 -11.36 6.28 10.23
CA GLY A 126 -12.12 7.46 10.59
C GLY A 126 -11.33 8.49 11.38
N ALA A 127 -12.02 9.55 11.79
CA ALA A 127 -11.44 10.64 12.54
C ALA A 127 -12.44 11.30 13.50
N ILE A 128 -11.92 11.82 14.61
CA ILE A 128 -12.65 12.50 15.66
C ILE A 128 -12.02 13.88 15.88
N SER A 129 -12.78 14.94 15.61
CA SER A 129 -12.33 16.31 15.93
C SER A 129 -12.38 16.56 17.43
N THR A 130 -11.29 17.07 17.98
CA THR A 130 -11.18 17.45 19.40
C THR A 130 -11.62 18.91 19.63
N GLY A 131 -11.56 19.74 18.59
CA GLY A 131 -11.85 21.18 18.65
C GLY A 131 -10.69 22.05 19.18
N GLY A 132 -9.51 21.48 19.42
CA GLY A 132 -8.30 22.16 19.91
C GLY A 132 -7.07 21.27 19.70
N SER A 133 -5.84 21.77 19.94
CA SER A 133 -4.63 20.97 19.71
C SER A 133 -4.64 19.61 20.43
N GLY A 134 -4.10 18.58 19.78
CA GLY A 134 -4.07 17.19 20.26
C GLY A 134 -2.78 16.83 21.00
N HIS A 135 -2.43 17.56 22.06
CA HIS A 135 -1.23 17.26 22.85
C HIS A 135 -1.47 16.16 23.90
N ALA A 136 -2.66 16.13 24.49
CA ALA A 136 -3.02 15.14 25.49
C ALA A 136 -3.13 13.73 24.89
N SER A 137 -2.66 12.72 25.64
CA SER A 137 -2.83 11.32 25.26
C SER A 137 -4.28 10.87 25.52
N PRO A 138 -5.00 10.31 24.53
CA PRO A 138 -6.37 9.84 24.70
C PRO A 138 -6.46 8.72 25.74
N LEU A 139 -7.65 8.59 26.35
CA LEU A 139 -8.03 7.52 27.26
C LEU A 139 -9.33 6.89 26.79
N LEU A 140 -9.41 5.56 26.71
CA LEU A 140 -10.65 4.87 26.40
C LEU A 140 -11.19 4.18 27.64
N TYR A 141 -12.40 4.57 28.06
CA TYR A 141 -13.07 3.97 29.20
C TYR A 141 -14.58 3.88 28.97
N GLY A 142 -15.18 2.74 29.29
CA GLY A 142 -16.63 2.54 29.17
C GLY A 142 -17.19 2.81 27.76
N GLY A 143 -16.41 2.54 26.70
CA GLY A 143 -16.82 2.79 25.31
C GLY A 143 -16.77 4.25 24.85
N ARG A 144 -16.13 5.13 25.64
CA ARG A 144 -15.90 6.55 25.32
C ARG A 144 -14.43 6.89 25.32
N LEU A 145 -14.03 7.64 24.30
CA LEU A 145 -12.70 8.20 24.16
C LEU A 145 -12.65 9.59 24.80
N TYR A 146 -11.88 9.73 25.87
CA TYR A 146 -11.65 10.98 26.61
C TYR A 146 -10.38 11.65 26.12
N ILE A 147 -10.48 12.93 25.76
CA ILE A 147 -9.40 13.70 25.17
C ILE A 147 -9.39 15.11 25.77
N GLY A 148 -8.24 15.54 26.28
CA GLY A 148 -7.98 16.94 26.56
C GLY A 148 -7.77 17.69 25.23
N ALA A 149 -8.69 18.61 24.90
CA ALA A 149 -8.53 19.50 23.78
C ALA A 149 -7.75 20.74 24.24
N GLY A 150 -6.53 20.89 23.75
CA GLY A 150 -5.69 22.07 24.01
C GLY A 150 -6.24 23.33 23.35
N PHE A 151 -5.42 24.37 23.23
CA PHE A 151 -5.86 25.65 22.66
C PHE A 151 -6.29 25.50 21.18
N PRO A 152 -7.36 26.18 20.71
CA PRO A 152 -8.28 27.05 21.46
C PRO A 152 -9.46 26.32 22.13
N GLY A 153 -9.51 24.99 22.06
CA GLY A 153 -10.62 24.17 22.56
C GLY A 153 -10.79 24.21 24.07
N ASN A 154 -9.70 24.13 24.83
CA ASN A 154 -9.65 24.26 26.29
C ASN A 154 -10.74 23.46 27.04
N ALA A 155 -10.93 22.20 26.64
CA ALA A 155 -12.07 21.38 27.07
C ALA A 155 -11.70 19.90 27.21
N LEU A 156 -12.43 19.19 28.07
CA LEU A 156 -12.47 17.72 28.07
C LEU A 156 -13.57 17.27 27.10
N ARG A 157 -13.20 16.46 26.12
CA ARG A 157 -14.13 15.82 25.18
C ARG A 157 -14.27 14.35 25.54
N ALA A 158 -15.50 13.85 25.59
CA ALA A 158 -15.79 12.42 25.65
C ALA A 158 -16.59 12.02 24.41
N VAL A 159 -16.00 11.18 23.57
CA VAL A 159 -16.59 10.78 22.29
C VAL A 159 -16.99 9.31 22.35
N GLY A 160 -18.27 9.02 22.13
CA GLY A 160 -18.76 7.65 22.05
C GLY A 160 -18.18 6.94 20.84
N VAL A 161 -17.40 5.87 21.08
CA VAL A 161 -16.83 5.03 20.02
C VAL A 161 -17.53 3.67 19.90
N ALA A 162 -18.35 3.31 20.90
CA ALA A 162 -19.29 2.19 20.82
C ALA A 162 -20.70 2.66 20.39
N GLN A 163 -21.44 1.81 19.69
CA GLN A 163 -22.81 2.13 19.25
C GLN A 163 -23.70 2.52 20.43
N GLY A 164 -24.48 3.60 20.26
CA GLY A 164 -25.43 4.09 21.26
C GLY A 164 -24.81 4.90 22.41
N MET A 165 -23.48 5.06 22.46
CA MET A 165 -22.84 5.89 23.48
C MET A 165 -22.94 7.38 23.14
N ALA A 166 -23.57 8.17 24.00
CA ALA A 166 -23.66 9.62 23.83
C ALA A 166 -22.28 10.29 24.00
N SER A 167 -21.99 11.32 23.20
CA SER A 167 -20.79 12.16 23.37
C SER A 167 -21.11 13.40 24.20
N TRP A 168 -20.13 13.92 24.94
CA TRP A 168 -20.26 15.15 25.73
C TRP A 168 -18.97 15.96 25.73
N SER A 169 -19.07 17.21 26.19
CA SER A 169 -17.93 18.11 26.34
C SER A 169 -18.06 18.93 27.62
N ALA A 170 -16.95 19.18 28.29
CA ALA A 170 -16.87 20.07 29.43
C ALA A 170 -15.75 21.11 29.23
N ASP A 171 -16.11 22.39 29.25
CA ASP A 171 -15.15 23.47 29.10
C ASP A 171 -14.36 23.64 30.39
N LEU A 172 -13.04 23.71 30.27
CA LEU A 172 -12.12 23.79 31.40
C LEU A 172 -11.62 25.22 31.63
N ASN A 173 -11.80 26.12 30.66
CA ASN A 173 -11.34 27.52 30.70
C ASN A 173 -9.84 27.69 31.01
N GLN A 174 -9.06 26.65 30.74
CA GLN A 174 -7.61 26.60 30.89
C GLN A 174 -7.01 25.84 29.71
N VAL A 175 -5.73 26.05 29.42
CA VAL A 175 -5.01 25.22 28.44
C VAL A 175 -4.83 23.82 29.05
N VAL A 176 -5.08 22.79 28.24
CA VAL A 176 -5.11 21.39 28.66
C VAL A 176 -4.17 20.60 27.78
N ASP A 177 -2.97 20.35 28.29
CA ASP A 177 -1.98 19.47 27.66
C ASP A 177 -1.84 18.13 28.43
N SER A 178 -2.33 18.07 29.68
CA SER A 178 -2.38 16.86 30.51
C SER A 178 -3.37 15.81 29.99
N SER A 179 -3.02 14.55 30.23
CA SER A 179 -3.82 13.40 29.80
C SER A 179 -4.84 12.98 30.89
N PRO A 180 -6.09 12.63 30.54
CA PRO A 180 -7.12 12.27 31.51
C PRO A 180 -6.89 10.91 32.18
N ALA A 181 -7.39 10.74 33.41
CA ALA A 181 -7.38 9.48 34.16
C ALA A 181 -8.79 9.14 34.69
N ILE A 182 -9.06 7.87 34.97
CA ILE A 182 -10.27 7.42 35.66
C ILE A 182 -9.93 7.09 37.10
N GLY A 183 -10.78 7.51 38.05
CA GLY A 183 -10.58 7.23 39.46
C GLY A 183 -11.82 7.49 40.29
N ALA A 184 -12.14 6.60 41.22
CA ALA A 184 -13.28 6.72 42.13
C ALA A 184 -14.62 7.09 41.44
N GLY A 185 -14.84 6.60 40.22
CA GLY A 185 -16.05 6.87 39.43
C GLY A 185 -16.06 8.24 38.70
N ALA A 186 -14.93 8.94 38.63
CA ALA A 186 -14.78 10.23 37.96
C ALA A 186 -13.72 10.18 36.84
N VAL A 187 -13.88 11.05 35.84
CA VAL A 187 -12.82 11.41 34.89
C VAL A 187 -12.07 12.62 35.45
N LEU A 188 -10.76 12.47 35.61
CA LEU A 188 -9.87 13.47 36.17
C LEU A 188 -9.01 14.09 35.07
N ILE A 189 -8.93 15.42 35.04
CA ILE A 189 -8.04 16.13 34.13
C ILE A 189 -7.61 17.47 34.73
N ALA A 190 -6.35 17.81 34.56
CA ALA A 190 -5.79 19.09 34.97
C ALA A 190 -5.28 19.87 33.75
N GLY A 191 -4.98 21.15 33.95
CA GLY A 191 -4.40 21.99 32.92
C GLY A 191 -3.39 22.97 33.51
N ASN A 192 -2.94 23.90 32.68
CA ASN A 192 -1.78 24.74 33.01
C ASN A 192 -2.09 25.82 34.07
N SER A 193 -3.36 25.96 34.45
CA SER A 193 -3.79 26.81 35.58
C SER A 193 -3.74 26.09 36.92
N GLY A 194 -3.31 24.83 36.96
CA GLY A 194 -3.18 24.06 38.20
C GLY A 194 -4.49 23.52 38.76
N ILE A 195 -5.59 23.60 38.01
CA ILE A 195 -6.89 23.14 38.50
C ILE A 195 -7.14 21.71 38.02
N LEU A 196 -7.21 20.76 38.96
CA LEU A 196 -7.69 19.41 38.72
C LEU A 196 -9.21 19.38 38.77
N ASN A 197 -9.83 18.91 37.71
CA ASN A 197 -11.28 18.82 37.56
C ASN A 197 -11.71 17.36 37.52
N ALA A 198 -12.83 17.08 38.18
CA ALA A 198 -13.49 15.78 38.16
C ALA A 198 -14.86 15.87 37.50
N PHE A 199 -15.13 14.97 36.57
CA PHE A 199 -16.39 14.89 35.84
C PHE A 199 -17.02 13.51 35.97
N ASP A 200 -18.35 13.49 35.97
CA ASP A 200 -19.11 12.25 35.84
C ASP A 200 -18.85 11.64 34.45
N PRO A 201 -18.33 10.40 34.36
CA PRO A 201 -18.01 9.78 33.07
C PRO A 201 -19.22 9.63 32.16
N ALA A 202 -20.44 9.49 32.73
CA ALA A 202 -21.68 9.22 32.01
C ALA A 202 -22.29 10.48 31.35
N SER A 203 -22.19 11.64 32.00
CA SER A 203 -22.85 12.88 31.57
C SER A 203 -21.91 14.03 31.24
N GLY A 204 -20.67 13.99 31.73
CA GLY A 204 -19.76 15.14 31.68
C GLY A 204 -20.09 16.22 32.69
N GLY A 205 -21.02 15.97 33.63
CA GLY A 205 -21.33 16.88 34.71
C GLY A 205 -20.13 17.07 35.64
N ALA A 206 -19.78 18.32 35.95
CA ALA A 206 -18.72 18.63 36.91
C ALA A 206 -19.10 18.12 38.31
N LEU A 207 -18.20 17.36 38.92
CA LEU A 207 -18.35 16.82 40.28
C LEU A 207 -17.68 17.73 41.30
N TRP A 208 -16.41 18.08 41.06
CA TRP A 208 -15.62 18.97 41.89
C TRP A 208 -14.38 19.46 41.12
N SER A 209 -13.74 20.49 41.66
CA SER A 209 -12.46 21.01 41.19
C SER A 209 -11.57 21.38 42.38
N VAL A 210 -10.27 21.13 42.29
CA VAL A 210 -9.30 21.48 43.33
C VAL A 210 -8.12 22.23 42.71
N ASP A 211 -7.69 23.29 43.37
CA ASP A 211 -6.47 24.02 43.04
C ASP A 211 -5.25 23.25 43.57
N LEU A 212 -4.36 22.85 42.68
CA LEU A 212 -3.14 22.12 43.00
C LEU A 212 -1.96 23.06 43.31
N GLY A 213 -2.11 24.36 43.11
CA GLY A 213 -1.13 25.38 43.50
C GLY A 213 -0.01 25.64 42.50
N GLY A 214 -0.10 25.14 41.26
CA GLY A 214 0.92 25.38 40.23
C GLY A 214 0.61 24.71 38.90
N ASP A 215 1.45 24.94 37.90
CA ASP A 215 1.31 24.33 36.56
C ASP A 215 1.53 22.81 36.61
N VAL A 216 0.59 22.05 36.02
CA VAL A 216 0.69 20.58 35.90
C VAL A 216 1.46 20.16 34.65
N GLY A 217 1.54 21.04 33.64
CA GLY A 217 2.08 20.71 32.33
C GLY A 217 1.42 19.47 31.72
N ASP A 218 2.25 18.58 31.18
CA ASP A 218 1.82 17.35 30.49
C ASP A 218 1.60 16.15 31.43
N ALA A 219 1.84 16.31 32.74
CA ALA A 219 1.75 15.21 33.71
C ALA A 219 0.30 14.74 33.90
N ALA A 220 0.06 13.44 33.81
CA ALA A 220 -1.24 12.84 34.03
C ALA A 220 -1.47 12.52 35.52
N PRO A 221 -2.69 12.69 36.06
CA PRO A 221 -3.02 12.19 37.40
C PRO A 221 -2.87 10.67 37.47
N LEU A 222 -2.17 10.18 38.49
CA LEU A 222 -2.09 8.75 38.81
C LEU A 222 -3.03 8.44 39.97
N VAL A 223 -3.92 7.45 39.81
CA VAL A 223 -4.93 7.11 40.81
C VAL A 223 -4.59 5.82 41.54
N LEU A 224 -4.59 5.86 42.87
CA LEU A 224 -4.50 4.69 43.76
C LEU A 224 -5.72 4.64 44.68
N GLY A 225 -6.68 3.78 44.35
CA GLY A 225 -7.92 3.64 45.11
C GLY A 225 -8.75 4.94 45.06
N THR A 226 -8.89 5.61 46.20
CA THR A 226 -9.63 6.89 46.33
C THR A 226 -8.73 8.11 46.34
N LEU A 227 -7.45 7.96 46.00
CA LEU A 227 -6.45 9.03 46.04
C LEU A 227 -5.86 9.24 44.65
N ALA A 228 -5.65 10.50 44.27
CA ALA A 228 -4.85 10.85 43.10
C ALA A 228 -3.54 11.53 43.51
N TYR A 229 -2.51 11.30 42.72
CA TYR A 229 -1.18 11.89 42.86
C TYR A 229 -0.84 12.62 41.57
N VAL A 230 -0.57 13.91 41.67
CA VAL A 230 -0.34 14.79 40.53
C VAL A 230 0.98 15.54 40.75
N PRO A 231 1.96 15.39 39.85
CA PRO A 231 3.14 16.24 39.80
C PRO A 231 2.77 17.65 39.35
N VAL A 232 3.20 18.67 40.10
CA VAL A 232 2.84 20.08 39.91
C VAL A 232 4.00 20.97 40.29
N ASP A 233 4.55 21.73 39.34
CA ASP A 233 5.65 22.70 39.51
C ASP A 233 6.65 22.36 40.65
N GLY A 234 7.29 21.20 40.56
CA GLY A 234 8.28 20.77 41.57
C GLY A 234 7.71 20.21 42.87
N SER A 235 6.46 19.77 42.88
CA SER A 235 5.84 19.07 43.99
C SER A 235 5.06 17.85 43.51
N VAL A 236 4.81 16.91 44.41
CA VAL A 236 3.77 15.89 44.24
C VAL A 236 2.60 16.27 45.14
N VAL A 237 1.43 16.48 44.53
CA VAL A 237 0.19 16.81 45.22
C VAL A 237 -0.68 15.57 45.32
N LYS A 238 -1.18 15.29 46.51
CA LYS A 238 -2.11 14.22 46.82
C LYS A 238 -3.50 14.79 46.99
N VAL A 239 -4.48 14.21 46.29
CA VAL A 239 -5.87 14.63 46.30
C VAL A 239 -6.75 13.47 46.76
N ASP A 240 -7.68 13.76 47.68
CA ASP A 240 -8.76 12.84 48.03
C ASP A 240 -9.90 12.98 47.03
N LEU A 241 -10.16 11.91 46.27
CA LEU A 241 -11.15 11.89 45.20
C LEU A 241 -12.59 11.82 45.71
N ALA A 242 -12.81 11.30 46.92
CA ALA A 242 -14.13 11.24 47.53
C ALA A 242 -14.52 12.60 48.11
N ALA A 243 -13.57 13.31 48.71
CA ALA A 243 -13.78 14.65 49.26
C ALA A 243 -13.63 15.78 48.22
N GLY A 244 -12.89 15.55 47.13
CA GLY A 244 -12.54 16.58 46.15
C GLY A 244 -11.61 17.64 46.73
N SER A 245 -10.66 17.26 47.58
CA SER A 245 -9.81 18.18 48.33
C SER A 245 -8.35 17.73 48.40
N LEU A 246 -7.44 18.69 48.62
CA LEU A 246 -6.03 18.40 48.88
C LEU A 246 -5.88 17.55 50.17
N ALA A 247 -5.11 16.47 50.07
CA ALA A 247 -4.78 15.57 51.18
C ALA A 247 -3.30 15.64 51.58
N GLY A 248 -2.44 16.21 50.75
CA GLY A 248 -1.03 16.48 51.08
C GLY A 248 -0.25 17.05 49.91
N THR A 249 0.85 17.73 50.21
CA THR A 249 1.77 18.26 49.20
C THR A 249 3.20 17.94 49.65
N LEU A 250 3.99 17.38 48.74
CA LEU A 250 5.40 17.09 48.96
C LEU A 250 6.24 17.89 47.96
N PRO A 251 6.98 18.93 48.41
CA PRO A 251 7.94 19.63 47.57
C PRO A 251 9.13 18.73 47.20
N ILE A 252 9.54 18.77 45.95
CA ILE A 252 10.71 18.11 45.40
C ILE A 252 11.69 19.20 44.97
N GLY A 253 12.75 19.40 45.77
CA GLY A 253 13.79 20.39 45.51
C GLY A 253 14.95 19.83 44.70
N ASP A 254 15.84 20.72 44.27
CA ASP A 254 17.16 20.33 43.77
C ASP A 254 18.05 19.99 44.97
N PRO A 255 18.47 18.72 45.16
CA PRO A 255 19.22 18.30 46.33
C PRO A 255 20.69 18.73 46.25
N THR A 256 21.16 19.19 45.09
CA THR A 256 22.57 19.56 44.86
C THR A 256 22.87 21.00 45.24
N LEU A 257 21.84 21.82 45.46
CA LEU A 257 21.96 23.24 45.71
C LEU A 257 21.25 23.64 47.02
N SER A 258 21.84 24.56 47.77
CA SER A 258 21.21 25.19 48.95
C SER A 258 20.25 26.34 48.58
N GLY A 259 20.03 26.55 47.28
CA GLY A 259 19.24 27.62 46.67
C GLY A 259 19.69 27.83 45.21
N PRO A 260 18.92 28.56 44.39
CA PRO A 260 19.33 28.84 43.01
C PRO A 260 20.68 29.57 42.97
N PRO A 261 21.51 29.36 41.92
CA PRO A 261 22.74 30.13 41.70
C PRO A 261 22.50 31.64 41.79
N THR A 262 23.49 32.41 42.25
CA THR A 262 23.35 33.85 42.53
C THR A 262 23.03 34.72 41.30
N ASP A 263 23.35 34.19 40.13
CA ASP A 263 23.14 34.71 38.78
C ASP A 263 21.85 34.17 38.12
N THR A 264 20.99 33.47 38.86
CA THR A 264 19.74 32.92 38.30
C THR A 264 18.69 34.00 38.13
N LEU A 265 18.11 34.09 36.93
CA LEU A 265 16.94 34.94 36.66
C LEU A 265 15.62 34.23 36.97
N ASP A 266 15.48 32.99 36.52
CA ASP A 266 14.28 32.16 36.67
C ASP A 266 14.65 30.68 36.77
N VAL A 267 13.83 29.92 37.51
CA VAL A 267 13.93 28.47 37.64
C VAL A 267 12.64 27.83 37.16
N GLN A 268 12.72 27.12 36.04
CA GLN A 268 11.59 26.38 35.50
C GLN A 268 11.71 24.91 35.88
N ARG A 269 10.57 24.23 35.98
CA ARG A 269 10.50 22.82 36.36
C ARG A 269 9.72 22.04 35.33
N ALA A 270 10.23 20.88 34.97
CA ALA A 270 9.51 19.87 34.20
C ALA A 270 9.33 18.63 35.06
N CYS A 271 8.11 18.09 35.10
CA CYS A 271 7.80 16.91 35.89
C CYS A 271 7.20 15.83 34.99
N SER A 272 7.62 14.59 35.18
CA SER A 272 7.04 13.47 34.46
C SER A 272 5.71 13.09 35.07
N SER A 273 4.89 12.33 34.35
CA SER A 273 3.87 11.51 35.03
C SER A 273 4.54 10.55 36.02
N LEU A 274 3.82 10.13 37.07
CA LEU A 274 4.33 9.18 38.05
C LEU A 274 4.20 7.75 37.52
N SER A 275 4.95 6.83 38.14
CA SER A 275 4.82 5.41 37.91
C SER A 275 4.83 4.65 39.22
N LYS A 276 3.90 3.72 39.36
CA LYS A 276 3.81 2.85 40.53
C LYS A 276 4.82 1.72 40.40
N VAL A 277 5.54 1.48 41.48
CA VAL A 277 6.50 0.38 41.58
C VAL A 277 6.30 -0.29 42.94
N GLY A 278 5.52 -1.38 42.97
CA GLY A 278 5.13 -1.99 44.23
C GLY A 278 4.35 -1.01 45.10
N ASN A 279 4.95 -0.57 46.22
CA ASN A 279 4.34 0.33 47.19
C ASN A 279 4.81 1.80 47.09
N VAL A 280 5.66 2.14 46.13
CA VAL A 280 6.20 3.50 45.96
C VAL A 280 5.73 4.13 44.65
N LEU A 281 5.74 5.46 44.61
CA LEU A 281 5.57 6.24 43.39
C LEU A 281 6.91 6.82 42.98
N VAL A 282 7.26 6.67 41.71
CA VAL A 282 8.52 7.16 41.15
C VAL A 282 8.24 8.19 40.05
N GLY A 283 9.04 9.26 40.01
CA GLY A 283 8.96 10.27 38.96
C GLY A 283 10.34 10.82 38.59
N VAL A 284 10.36 11.58 37.49
CA VAL A 284 11.51 12.38 37.05
C VAL A 284 11.16 13.85 37.16
N ILE A 285 12.11 14.64 37.64
CA ILE A 285 12.03 16.10 37.69
C ILE A 285 13.26 16.72 37.06
N ARG A 286 13.08 17.77 36.26
CA ARG A 286 14.15 18.61 35.73
C ARG A 286 14.02 20.03 36.25
N PHE A 287 15.14 20.61 36.66
CA PHE A 287 15.28 22.04 36.99
C PHE A 287 16.06 22.73 35.87
N ASP A 288 15.45 23.78 35.33
CA ASP A 288 15.97 24.59 34.23
C ASP A 288 16.30 25.98 34.78
N TYR A 289 17.57 26.22 35.06
CA TYR A 289 18.07 27.50 35.58
C TYR A 289 18.48 28.40 34.42
N SER A 290 17.82 29.55 34.29
CA SER A 290 18.27 30.61 33.38
C SER A 290 19.28 31.50 34.11
N LEU A 291 20.47 31.67 33.53
CA LEU A 291 21.62 32.31 34.15
C LEU A 291 21.95 33.62 33.41
N ASP A 292 22.20 34.68 34.17
CA ASP A 292 22.65 36.00 33.73
C ASP A 292 24.07 36.21 34.28
N HIS A 293 25.05 35.84 33.48
CA HIS A 293 26.46 35.91 33.87
C HIS A 293 26.92 37.36 33.91
N ALA A 294 28.09 37.63 34.48
CA ALA A 294 28.63 38.99 34.51
C ALA A 294 28.66 39.59 33.07
N PRO A 295 28.03 40.76 32.83
CA PRO A 295 27.78 41.85 33.78
C PRO A 295 26.41 41.89 34.48
N GLN A 296 25.58 40.84 34.42
CA GLN A 296 24.24 40.80 35.03
C GLN A 296 23.30 41.87 34.47
N ASP A 297 23.08 41.84 33.15
CA ASP A 297 22.33 42.87 32.43
C ASP A 297 20.82 42.60 32.35
N GLY A 298 20.35 41.53 33.00
CA GLY A 298 18.96 41.11 33.06
C GLY A 298 18.53 40.23 31.88
N PHE A 299 19.47 39.78 31.03
CA PHE A 299 19.21 38.84 29.95
C PHE A 299 19.77 37.45 30.26
N VAL A 300 19.19 36.43 29.66
CA VAL A 300 19.67 35.05 29.83
C VAL A 300 20.91 34.85 28.95
N ASP A 301 22.06 34.60 29.56
CA ASP A 301 23.30 34.25 28.88
C ASP A 301 23.41 32.74 28.65
N ALA A 302 23.00 31.96 29.65
CA ALA A 302 23.17 30.52 29.66
C ALA A 302 22.02 29.79 30.39
N TRP A 303 21.96 28.48 30.17
CA TRP A 303 21.01 27.58 30.83
C TRP A 303 21.74 26.42 31.49
N SER A 304 21.30 26.05 32.69
CA SER A 304 21.72 24.82 33.35
C SER A 304 20.51 23.91 33.60
N PHE A 305 20.63 22.65 33.19
CA PHE A 305 19.61 21.62 33.29
C PHE A 305 20.09 20.54 34.27
N ARG A 306 19.28 20.23 35.29
CA ARG A 306 19.57 19.16 36.25
C ARG A 306 18.35 18.24 36.37
N GLU A 307 18.50 16.97 36.03
CA GLU A 307 17.46 15.96 36.11
C GLU A 307 17.71 15.01 37.28
N PHE A 308 16.63 14.66 37.99
CA PHE A 308 16.64 13.73 39.11
C PHE A 308 15.52 12.71 38.99
N VAL A 309 15.81 11.47 39.38
CA VAL A 309 14.77 10.47 39.66
C VAL A 309 14.50 10.50 41.16
N TYR A 310 13.23 10.43 41.54
CA TYR A 310 12.82 10.43 42.94
C TYR A 310 11.75 9.38 43.21
N ALA A 311 11.69 8.89 44.45
CA ALA A 311 10.62 8.04 44.94
C ALA A 311 9.93 8.62 46.17
N VAL A 312 8.62 8.45 46.20
CA VAL A 312 7.73 8.94 47.24
C VAL A 312 6.96 7.77 47.84
N ASP A 313 6.81 7.78 49.16
CA ASP A 313 5.83 6.94 49.84
C ASP A 313 4.44 7.58 49.67
N PRO A 314 3.52 6.98 48.90
CA PRO A 314 2.20 7.54 48.65
C PRO A 314 1.33 7.63 49.91
N SER A 315 1.60 6.82 50.93
CA SER A 315 0.80 6.80 52.16
C SER A 315 1.13 7.99 53.07
N THR A 316 2.42 8.21 53.31
CA THR A 316 2.95 9.23 54.23
C THR A 316 3.29 10.55 53.56
N MET A 317 3.33 10.59 52.22
CA MET A 317 3.79 11.75 51.43
C MET A 317 5.21 12.19 51.78
N THR A 318 6.12 11.23 51.97
CA THR A 318 7.53 11.50 52.24
C THR A 318 8.42 11.11 51.07
N LEU A 319 9.43 11.92 50.78
CA LEU A 319 10.51 11.59 49.85
C LEU A 319 11.36 10.46 50.46
N LEU A 320 11.46 9.33 49.77
CA LEU A 320 12.25 8.17 50.20
C LEU A 320 13.70 8.30 49.76
N TRP A 321 13.89 8.63 48.49
CA TRP A 321 15.20 8.86 47.88
C TRP A 321 15.06 9.77 46.66
N GLN A 322 16.15 10.45 46.31
CA GLN A 322 16.29 11.26 45.11
C GLN A 322 17.73 11.19 44.63
N VAL A 323 17.93 10.84 43.36
CA VAL A 323 19.26 10.59 42.78
C VAL A 323 19.44 11.34 41.46
N PRO A 324 20.67 11.80 41.12
CA PRO A 324 20.93 12.45 39.84
C PRO A 324 20.69 11.49 38.67
N LEU A 325 19.96 11.97 37.65
CA LEU A 325 19.77 11.27 36.39
C LEU A 325 20.73 11.79 35.31
N ALA A 326 20.76 13.11 35.11
CA ALA A 326 21.63 13.76 34.14
C ALA A 326 21.79 15.26 34.43
N GLU A 327 22.86 15.87 33.92
CA GLU A 327 23.06 17.32 33.96
C GLU A 327 23.70 17.87 32.68
N LEU A 328 23.29 19.07 32.30
CA LEU A 328 23.95 19.90 31.29
C LEU A 328 24.07 21.31 31.84
N LEU A 329 25.29 21.76 32.12
CA LEU A 329 25.54 23.04 32.78
C LEU A 329 26.03 24.07 31.79
N ASP A 330 25.67 25.32 32.03
CA ASP A 330 26.20 26.49 31.32
C ASP A 330 26.10 26.38 29.78
N GLN A 331 24.93 25.94 29.31
CA GLN A 331 24.62 25.79 27.90
C GLN A 331 24.21 27.14 27.30
N GLY A 332 24.70 27.46 26.09
CA GLY A 332 24.31 28.70 25.42
C GLY A 332 22.79 28.83 25.20
N ILE A 333 22.31 30.05 25.04
CA ILE A 333 20.87 30.39 24.94
C ILE A 333 20.04 29.59 23.90
N ASN A 334 20.70 29.02 22.87
CA ASN A 334 20.03 28.22 21.83
C ASN A 334 19.99 26.72 22.13
N SER A 335 20.56 26.28 23.25
CA SER A 335 20.67 24.86 23.64
C SER A 335 19.58 24.43 24.62
N VAL A 336 18.43 25.12 24.62
CA VAL A 336 17.30 24.80 25.49
C VAL A 336 16.54 23.59 24.94
N PRO A 337 16.25 22.57 25.76
CA PRO A 337 15.33 21.51 25.38
C PRO A 337 14.01 22.14 24.91
N PRO A 338 13.52 21.80 23.70
CA PRO A 338 12.39 22.50 23.08
C PRO A 338 11.05 22.33 23.83
N TYR A 339 10.98 21.44 24.81
CA TYR A 339 9.77 21.12 25.58
C TYR A 339 10.06 21.02 27.08
N ARG A 340 9.07 21.41 27.90
CA ARG A 340 9.02 21.13 29.35
C ARG A 340 8.54 19.71 29.65
N LEU A 341 8.99 18.76 28.83
CA LEU A 341 8.67 17.35 28.96
C LEU A 341 9.85 16.64 29.58
N VAL A 342 9.56 15.68 30.47
CA VAL A 342 10.50 14.65 30.91
C VAL A 342 9.81 13.29 30.89
N PRO A 343 10.48 12.24 30.39
CA PRO A 343 9.89 10.92 30.28
C PRO A 343 9.66 10.33 31.68
N ALA A 344 8.53 9.66 31.85
CA ALA A 344 8.26 8.96 33.09
C ALA A 344 9.15 7.69 33.21
N PRO A 345 9.51 7.23 34.42
CA PRO A 345 10.30 6.01 34.63
C PRO A 345 9.42 4.75 34.68
N VAL A 346 9.73 3.66 33.97
CA VAL A 346 8.87 2.45 33.97
C VAL A 346 9.39 1.39 34.93
N SER A 347 8.50 0.68 35.63
CA SER A 347 8.91 -0.46 36.48
C SER A 347 9.38 -1.64 35.63
N LEU A 348 10.40 -2.35 36.08
CA LEU A 348 10.83 -3.64 35.56
C LEU A 348 10.60 -4.77 36.57
N GLY A 349 9.82 -4.53 37.63
CA GLY A 349 9.72 -5.37 38.82
C GLY A 349 10.38 -4.70 40.02
N SER A 350 11.56 -5.20 40.45
CA SER A 350 12.33 -4.64 41.56
C SER A 350 13.18 -3.41 41.20
N THR A 351 13.35 -3.16 39.90
CA THR A 351 14.10 -2.01 39.37
C THR A 351 13.18 -1.13 38.51
N ILE A 352 13.68 0.03 38.13
CA ILE A 352 13.04 0.96 37.20
C ILE A 352 13.98 1.29 36.05
N ALA A 353 13.43 1.60 34.89
CA ALA A 353 14.15 2.22 33.79
C ALA A 353 13.77 3.70 33.68
N ALA A 354 14.76 4.59 33.77
CA ALA A 354 14.61 6.04 33.66
C ALA A 354 15.43 6.57 32.49
N ALA A 355 14.78 7.28 31.57
CA ALA A 355 15.43 7.91 30.44
C ALA A 355 15.60 9.42 30.70
N SER A 356 16.62 10.03 30.13
CA SER A 356 16.92 11.46 30.29
C SER A 356 16.54 12.26 29.05
N THR A 357 16.16 13.53 29.22
CA THR A 357 15.96 14.46 28.08
C THR A 357 17.23 15.21 27.68
N VAL A 358 18.29 15.10 28.48
CA VAL A 358 19.54 15.83 28.30
C VAL A 358 20.77 14.93 28.20
N SER A 359 20.66 13.65 28.58
CA SER A 359 21.68 12.61 28.36
C SER A 359 21.15 11.48 27.47
N ALA A 360 22.04 10.89 26.66
CA ALA A 360 21.76 9.75 25.78
C ALA A 360 21.89 8.40 26.50
N ASP A 361 21.45 8.33 27.75
CA ASP A 361 21.55 7.13 28.58
C ASP A 361 20.19 6.73 29.15
N LEU A 362 19.94 5.42 29.19
CA LEU A 362 18.83 4.79 29.90
C LEU A 362 19.38 4.14 31.18
N GLN A 363 19.04 4.71 32.33
CA GLN A 363 19.51 4.23 33.62
C GLN A 363 18.55 3.22 34.22
N ILE A 364 19.09 2.10 34.71
CA ILE A 364 18.37 1.08 35.46
C ILE A 364 18.71 1.25 36.94
N LEU A 365 17.71 1.55 37.75
CA LEU A 365 17.88 1.90 39.17
C LEU A 365 17.10 0.93 40.04
N ASP A 366 17.61 0.61 41.22
CA ASP A 366 16.86 -0.11 42.25
C ASP A 366 15.68 0.74 42.75
N ALA A 367 14.47 0.19 42.72
CA ALA A 367 13.27 0.96 43.06
C ALA A 367 13.18 1.30 44.56
N ALA A 368 13.82 0.53 45.43
CA ALA A 368 13.73 0.70 46.88
C ALA A 368 14.68 1.79 47.39
N ASN A 369 15.84 1.97 46.76
CA ASN A 369 16.87 2.90 47.25
C ASN A 369 17.48 3.84 46.19
N GLY A 370 17.11 3.72 44.91
CA GLY A 370 17.60 4.57 43.84
C GLY A 370 19.05 4.29 43.41
N SER A 371 19.67 3.19 43.88
CA SER A 371 21.04 2.85 43.47
C SER A 371 21.08 2.45 41.99
N LEU A 372 22.11 2.92 41.28
CA LEU A 372 22.33 2.59 39.88
C LEU A 372 22.76 1.13 39.75
N SER A 373 21.96 0.34 39.04
CA SER A 373 22.28 -1.04 38.68
C SER A 373 23.12 -1.08 37.40
N THR A 374 22.65 -0.41 36.35
CA THR A 374 23.37 -0.29 35.08
C THR A 374 22.92 0.95 34.31
N SER A 375 23.75 1.39 33.36
CA SER A 375 23.40 2.44 32.40
C SER A 375 23.60 1.91 30.99
N ILE A 376 22.62 2.17 30.12
CA ILE A 376 22.60 1.70 28.74
C ILE A 376 22.71 2.91 27.82
N ALA A 377 23.77 2.97 27.02
CA ALA A 377 23.97 4.03 26.04
C ALA A 377 22.96 3.92 24.89
N LEU A 378 22.34 5.03 24.55
CA LEU A 378 21.48 5.25 23.38
C LEU A 378 22.20 6.16 22.39
N ASP A 379 21.62 6.36 21.21
CA ASP A 379 22.15 7.28 20.20
C ASP A 379 21.82 8.76 20.47
N ALA A 380 20.76 9.03 21.24
CA ALA A 380 20.34 10.35 21.67
C ALA A 380 19.49 10.27 22.96
N ALA A 381 19.29 11.42 23.60
CA ALA A 381 18.37 11.56 24.73
C ALA A 381 16.93 11.17 24.36
N CYS A 382 16.10 10.83 25.34
CA CYS A 382 14.69 10.45 25.15
C CYS A 382 13.75 11.57 25.55
N GLN A 383 12.67 11.76 24.79
CA GLN A 383 11.49 12.55 25.20
C GLN A 383 10.28 11.65 25.45
N ALA A 384 10.18 10.59 24.66
CA ALA A 384 9.25 9.49 24.86
C ALA A 384 9.56 8.73 26.15
N SER A 385 8.50 8.36 26.87
CA SER A 385 8.63 7.54 28.06
C SER A 385 8.89 6.08 27.66
N PRO A 386 9.86 5.36 28.30
CA PRO A 386 10.06 3.95 28.04
C PRO A 386 8.81 3.12 28.41
N ILE A 387 8.61 1.96 27.83
CA ILE A 387 7.50 1.07 28.18
C ILE A 387 8.03 -0.33 28.44
N VAL A 388 7.23 -1.13 29.15
CA VAL A 388 7.45 -2.57 29.24
C VAL A 388 6.26 -3.26 28.60
N ALA A 389 6.56 -4.06 27.58
CA ALA A 389 5.61 -4.91 26.87
C ALA A 389 6.29 -6.23 26.53
N ASN A 390 5.64 -7.34 26.80
CA ASN A 390 6.11 -8.71 26.55
C ASN A 390 7.47 -9.07 27.16
N ALA A 391 7.69 -8.74 28.43
CA ALA A 391 8.95 -8.89 29.14
C ALA A 391 10.14 -8.24 28.38
N ARG A 392 9.84 -7.21 27.59
CA ARG A 392 10.83 -6.36 26.92
C ARG A 392 10.68 -4.93 27.38
N LEU A 393 11.81 -4.31 27.65
CA LEU A 393 11.90 -2.88 27.84
C LEU A 393 12.04 -2.23 26.46
N VAL A 394 11.18 -1.28 26.15
CA VAL A 394 11.20 -0.54 24.89
C VAL A 394 11.48 0.93 25.19
N ALA A 395 12.46 1.50 24.49
CA ALA A 395 12.83 2.91 24.61
C ALA A 395 12.92 3.54 23.23
N LEU A 396 12.66 4.84 23.15
CA LEU A 396 12.64 5.59 21.90
C LEU A 396 13.44 6.87 22.08
N SER A 397 14.53 6.99 21.33
CA SER A 397 15.40 8.17 21.39
C SER A 397 14.86 9.32 20.53
N ARG A 398 15.27 10.54 20.83
CA ARG A 398 14.88 11.76 20.12
C ARG A 398 15.34 11.77 18.67
N SER A 399 16.45 11.12 18.33
CA SER A 399 16.89 10.93 16.93
C SER A 399 15.94 10.01 16.14
N GLY A 400 15.01 9.34 16.81
CA GLY A 400 14.05 8.44 16.21
C GLY A 400 14.52 7.00 16.16
N THR A 401 15.36 6.54 17.08
CA THR A 401 15.74 5.12 17.15
C THR A 401 14.90 4.40 18.20
N LEU A 402 14.17 3.38 17.75
CA LEU A 402 13.39 2.48 18.61
C LEU A 402 14.30 1.34 19.07
N TYR A 403 14.43 1.19 20.38
CA TYR A 403 15.21 0.14 21.03
C TYR A 403 14.29 -0.85 21.73
N SER A 404 14.60 -2.14 21.62
CA SER A 404 14.01 -3.20 22.41
C SER A 404 15.12 -3.92 23.17
N PHE A 405 14.91 -4.10 24.47
CA PHE A 405 15.78 -4.83 25.37
C PHE A 405 15.05 -6.04 25.93
N GLU A 406 15.70 -7.18 25.99
CA GLU A 406 15.13 -8.42 26.51
C GLU A 406 15.83 -8.81 27.82
N GLY A 407 15.07 -9.37 28.76
CA GLY A 407 15.62 -9.91 30.01
C GLY A 407 16.20 -11.31 29.83
N THR A 408 16.57 -11.94 30.94
CA THR A 408 17.10 -13.32 30.93
C THR A 408 16.02 -14.41 30.97
N HIS A 409 14.77 -14.04 31.28
CA HIS A 409 13.65 -14.97 31.31
C HIS A 409 13.23 -15.36 29.88
N PRO A 410 13.25 -16.66 29.52
CA PRO A 410 12.87 -17.07 28.17
C PRO A 410 11.37 -16.89 27.95
N GLN A 411 11.02 -16.41 26.77
CA GLN A 411 9.62 -16.29 26.34
C GLN A 411 8.92 -17.66 26.37
N PRO A 412 7.69 -17.76 26.90
CA PRO A 412 6.99 -19.02 26.94
C PRO A 412 6.65 -19.56 25.54
N ALA A 413 6.60 -20.88 25.40
CA ALA A 413 6.27 -21.53 24.14
C ALA A 413 4.80 -21.29 23.75
N SER A 414 4.51 -21.23 22.44
CA SER A 414 3.14 -21.02 21.96
C SER A 414 2.20 -22.17 22.34
N ALA A 415 0.91 -21.84 22.53
CA ALA A 415 -0.13 -22.87 22.62
C ALA A 415 -0.14 -23.73 21.34
N SER A 416 -0.44 -25.01 21.42
CA SER A 416 -0.42 -25.89 20.24
C SER A 416 -1.75 -26.62 20.06
N SER A 417 -1.94 -27.25 18.90
CA SER A 417 -3.13 -28.08 18.60
C SER A 417 -4.45 -27.31 18.65
N LEU A 418 -4.46 -26.06 18.18
CA LEU A 418 -5.67 -25.24 18.07
C LEU A 418 -6.64 -25.89 17.08
N THR A 419 -7.81 -26.25 17.57
CA THR A 419 -8.82 -27.00 16.83
C THR A 419 -10.17 -26.28 16.96
N PRO A 420 -10.56 -25.48 15.94
CA PRO A 420 -11.91 -24.94 15.88
C PRO A 420 -12.90 -26.07 15.51
N SER A 421 -14.03 -26.14 16.22
CA SER A 421 -15.10 -27.12 16.02
C SER A 421 -16.47 -26.43 16.10
N GLY A 422 -17.51 -27.02 15.50
CA GLY A 422 -18.82 -26.38 15.36
C GLY A 422 -18.88 -25.25 14.32
N ALA A 423 -17.78 -25.02 13.59
CA ALA A 423 -17.58 -23.96 12.60
C ALA A 423 -18.33 -24.15 11.27
N HIS A 424 -19.31 -25.05 11.20
CA HIS A 424 -20.08 -25.30 9.99
C HIS A 424 -21.56 -25.04 10.23
N LEU A 425 -22.05 -23.98 9.57
CA LEU A 425 -23.46 -23.58 9.44
C LEU A 425 -24.05 -22.95 10.71
N GLY A 426 -24.60 -21.74 10.56
CA GLY A 426 -25.14 -20.84 11.60
C GLY A 426 -26.29 -21.36 12.48
N ALA A 427 -26.17 -22.58 12.99
CA ALA A 427 -27.10 -23.24 13.90
C ALA A 427 -26.43 -23.75 15.20
N SER A 428 -25.10 -23.70 15.32
CA SER A 428 -24.37 -24.14 16.54
C SER A 428 -23.29 -23.12 16.98
N PRO A 429 -23.02 -22.99 18.29
CA PRO A 429 -21.88 -22.24 18.81
C PRO A 429 -20.55 -22.74 18.24
N ALA A 430 -19.64 -21.85 17.87
CA ALA A 430 -18.28 -22.23 17.52
C ALA A 430 -17.46 -22.42 18.81
N THR A 431 -16.65 -23.48 18.85
CA THR A 431 -15.80 -23.82 20.01
C THR A 431 -14.36 -23.97 19.55
N LEU A 432 -13.42 -23.35 20.27
CA LEU A 432 -11.99 -23.54 20.09
C LEU A 432 -11.43 -24.37 21.24
N SER A 433 -10.65 -25.41 20.94
CA SER A 433 -9.84 -26.16 21.92
C SER A 433 -8.36 -26.15 21.57
N TRP A 434 -7.49 -26.25 22.58
CA TRP A 434 -6.03 -26.33 22.39
C TRP A 434 -5.37 -27.25 23.42
N ALA A 435 -4.10 -27.58 23.20
CA ALA A 435 -3.32 -28.38 24.13
C ALA A 435 -3.01 -27.59 25.42
N ALA A 436 -3.18 -28.25 26.57
CA ALA A 436 -2.84 -27.68 27.87
C ALA A 436 -1.33 -27.40 27.97
N GLY A 437 -1.01 -26.29 28.63
CA GLY A 437 0.33 -25.82 28.92
C GLY A 437 0.82 -26.36 30.26
N PRO A 438 1.93 -25.83 30.79
CA PRO A 438 2.43 -26.24 32.09
C PRO A 438 1.40 -25.93 33.20
N PRO A 439 1.40 -26.69 34.32
CA PRO A 439 0.50 -26.44 35.43
C PRO A 439 0.59 -24.99 35.92
N GLY A 440 -0.57 -24.32 36.04
CA GLY A 440 -0.64 -22.92 36.44
C GLY A 440 -0.60 -21.90 35.29
N ALA A 441 -0.47 -22.33 34.03
CA ALA A 441 -0.52 -21.43 32.88
C ALA A 441 -1.91 -20.77 32.71
N ALA A 442 -1.91 -19.45 32.59
CA ALA A 442 -3.08 -18.67 32.17
C ALA A 442 -3.10 -18.52 30.64
N TYR A 443 -4.23 -18.15 30.06
CA TYR A 443 -4.36 -17.96 28.61
C TYR A 443 -5.12 -16.70 28.28
N THR A 444 -4.68 -16.01 27.22
CA THR A 444 -5.54 -15.04 26.53
C THR A 444 -6.03 -15.70 25.23
N VAL A 445 -7.32 -15.61 24.98
CA VAL A 445 -7.98 -16.09 23.77
C VAL A 445 -8.67 -14.94 23.08
N ARG A 446 -8.58 -14.91 21.77
CA ARG A 446 -9.13 -13.85 20.93
C ARG A 446 -9.88 -14.44 19.76
N LEU A 447 -11.00 -13.81 19.42
CA LEU A 447 -11.73 -14.05 18.18
C LEU A 447 -11.82 -12.75 17.39
N ALA A 448 -11.33 -12.79 16.16
CA ALA A 448 -11.46 -11.72 15.18
C ALA A 448 -12.32 -12.14 13.99
N GLN A 449 -12.98 -11.19 13.35
CA GLN A 449 -13.78 -11.32 12.13
C GLN A 449 -13.22 -10.34 11.09
N ASP A 450 -12.81 -10.86 9.94
CA ASP A 450 -12.20 -10.09 8.84
C ASP A 450 -11.06 -9.15 9.28
N GLY A 451 -10.31 -9.58 10.30
CA GLY A 451 -9.21 -8.82 10.89
C GLY A 451 -9.59 -7.81 11.98
N GLU A 452 -10.88 -7.62 12.28
CA GLU A 452 -11.32 -6.83 13.45
C GLU A 452 -11.53 -7.74 14.66
N ILE A 453 -11.03 -7.33 15.83
CA ILE A 453 -11.20 -8.08 17.08
C ILE A 453 -12.65 -7.97 17.54
N LEU A 454 -13.33 -9.10 17.63
CA LEU A 454 -14.69 -9.17 18.15
C LEU A 454 -14.71 -9.34 19.68
N MET A 455 -13.90 -10.27 20.18
CA MET A 455 -13.95 -10.74 21.55
C MET A 455 -12.57 -11.17 22.03
N ASP A 456 -12.28 -10.84 23.29
CA ASP A 456 -11.10 -11.29 24.03
C ASP A 456 -11.53 -11.93 25.36
N TRP A 457 -10.83 -12.98 25.77
CA TRP A 457 -11.02 -13.68 27.03
C TRP A 457 -9.68 -13.91 27.71
N ASP A 458 -9.55 -13.47 28.96
CA ASP A 458 -8.47 -13.86 29.85
C ASP A 458 -8.94 -15.01 30.74
N LEU A 459 -8.25 -16.14 30.62
CA LEU A 459 -8.52 -17.37 31.34
C LEU A 459 -7.42 -17.56 32.38
N GLU A 460 -7.82 -17.54 33.66
CA GLU A 460 -6.95 -17.96 34.76
C GLU A 460 -6.53 -19.42 34.61
N SER A 461 -5.60 -19.89 35.45
CA SER A 461 -5.00 -21.22 35.34
C SER A 461 -6.03 -22.32 35.09
N VAL A 462 -6.01 -22.91 33.89
CA VAL A 462 -7.01 -23.90 33.46
C VAL A 462 -6.54 -25.31 33.79
N VAL A 463 -7.43 -26.13 34.37
CA VAL A 463 -7.17 -27.55 34.65
C VAL A 463 -7.79 -28.41 33.54
N GLY A 464 -6.99 -29.28 32.91
CA GLY A 464 -7.43 -30.17 31.83
C GLY A 464 -7.24 -29.57 30.43
N THR A 465 -8.01 -30.04 29.43
CA THR A 465 -7.95 -29.52 28.05
C THR A 465 -8.70 -28.19 27.97
N PRO A 466 -8.00 -27.07 27.72
CA PRO A 466 -8.65 -25.76 27.68
C PRO A 466 -9.48 -25.57 26.40
N SER A 467 -10.65 -24.93 26.55
CA SER A 467 -11.56 -24.60 25.45
C SER A 467 -12.41 -23.35 25.75
N ILE A 468 -12.85 -22.67 24.69
CA ILE A 468 -13.79 -21.54 24.76
C ILE A 468 -14.87 -21.70 23.70
N SER A 469 -16.10 -21.31 24.03
CA SER A 469 -17.23 -21.26 23.09
C SER A 469 -17.72 -19.83 22.94
N CYS A 470 -18.04 -19.42 21.71
CA CYS A 470 -18.65 -18.13 21.44
C CYS A 470 -20.09 -18.28 20.92
N PRO A 471 -20.90 -17.21 20.93
CA PRO A 471 -22.22 -17.19 20.30
C PRO A 471 -22.17 -17.54 18.80
N VAL A 472 -23.33 -17.81 18.21
CA VAL A 472 -23.46 -18.10 16.76
C VAL A 472 -22.87 -16.94 15.95
N LEU A 473 -21.93 -17.27 15.06
CA LEU A 473 -21.21 -16.31 14.24
C LEU A 473 -21.91 -16.08 12.89
N PRO A 474 -21.98 -14.83 12.38
CA PRO A 474 -22.52 -14.55 11.05
C PRO A 474 -21.80 -15.30 9.92
N PRO A 475 -22.52 -15.76 8.88
CA PRO A 475 -21.91 -16.33 7.68
C PRO A 475 -21.19 -15.26 6.83
N ASP A 476 -20.44 -15.71 5.83
CA ASP A 476 -19.70 -14.92 4.83
C ASP A 476 -18.55 -14.06 5.37
N HIS A 477 -17.89 -14.54 6.43
CA HIS A 477 -16.74 -13.89 7.05
C HIS A 477 -15.60 -14.87 7.33
N LEU A 478 -14.37 -14.34 7.32
CA LEU A 478 -13.18 -15.05 7.78
C LEU A 478 -13.00 -14.78 9.28
N TYR A 479 -13.06 -15.84 10.07
CA TYR A 479 -12.81 -15.76 11.51
C TYR A 479 -11.41 -16.23 11.84
N THR A 480 -10.78 -15.52 12.77
CA THR A 480 -9.44 -15.82 13.26
C THR A 480 -9.50 -16.01 14.77
N TRP A 481 -9.31 -17.25 15.22
CA TRP A 481 -9.05 -17.55 16.62
C TRP A 481 -7.57 -17.38 16.90
N ALA A 482 -7.23 -16.73 18.01
CA ALA A 482 -5.87 -16.68 18.51
C ALA A 482 -5.85 -17.09 19.99
N VAL A 483 -4.85 -17.88 20.39
CA VAL A 483 -4.60 -18.26 21.79
C VAL A 483 -3.13 -18.06 22.10
N ARG A 484 -2.85 -17.48 23.27
CA ARG A 484 -1.50 -17.46 23.84
C ARG A 484 -1.55 -17.85 25.31
N LEU A 485 -0.46 -18.43 25.79
CA LEU A 485 -0.30 -18.74 27.21
C LEU A 485 0.49 -17.63 27.90
N LYS A 486 0.23 -17.41 29.18
CA LYS A 486 0.98 -16.51 30.05
C LYS A 486 1.62 -17.33 31.17
N ASP A 487 2.91 -17.13 31.38
CA ASP A 487 3.65 -17.85 32.42
C ASP A 487 3.62 -17.12 33.77
N ALA A 488 4.29 -17.70 34.78
CA ALA A 488 4.31 -17.17 36.14
C ALA A 488 5.08 -15.83 36.29
N SER A 489 5.91 -15.44 35.32
CA SER A 489 6.57 -14.12 35.28
C SER A 489 5.70 -13.03 34.67
N GLY A 490 4.54 -13.40 34.11
CA GLY A 490 3.67 -12.51 33.35
C GLY A 490 4.03 -12.40 31.87
N ALA A 491 5.11 -13.05 31.41
CA ALA A 491 5.48 -13.07 30.00
C ALA A 491 4.42 -13.82 29.18
N SER A 492 4.10 -13.26 28.01
CA SER A 492 3.10 -13.83 27.10
C SER A 492 3.75 -14.58 25.96
N ALA A 493 3.25 -15.77 25.71
CA ALA A 493 3.67 -16.56 24.59
C ALA A 493 3.14 -15.94 23.29
N PRO A 494 3.63 -16.43 22.15
CA PRO A 494 3.10 -16.05 20.87
C PRO A 494 1.64 -16.44 20.74
N TRP A 495 0.87 -15.60 20.05
CA TRP A 495 -0.42 -16.02 19.53
C TRP A 495 -0.21 -17.21 18.59
N SER A 496 -0.83 -18.32 18.96
CA SER A 496 -1.15 -19.39 18.03
C SER A 496 -2.48 -19.07 17.40
N VAL A 497 -2.55 -19.18 16.08
CA VAL A 497 -3.72 -18.74 15.32
C VAL A 497 -4.33 -19.91 14.58
N ALA A 498 -5.66 -19.98 14.57
CA ALA A 498 -6.43 -20.86 13.73
C ALA A 498 -7.50 -20.04 13.01
N GLN A 499 -7.48 -20.08 11.68
CA GLN A 499 -8.48 -19.42 10.87
C GLN A 499 -9.53 -20.41 10.39
N PHE A 500 -10.76 -19.94 10.28
CA PHE A 500 -11.84 -20.67 9.60
C PHE A 500 -12.74 -19.67 8.90
N ALA A 501 -13.16 -19.99 7.68
CA ALA A 501 -14.14 -19.20 6.95
C ALA A 501 -15.53 -19.81 7.15
N GLN A 502 -16.53 -18.98 7.44
CA GLN A 502 -17.94 -19.34 7.28
C GLN A 502 -18.38 -18.80 5.92
N GLY A 503 -18.68 -19.66 4.96
CA GLY A 503 -19.13 -19.25 3.63
C GLY A 503 -19.39 -20.46 2.72
N SER A 504 -20.06 -20.26 1.60
CA SER A 504 -20.28 -21.30 0.58
C SER A 504 -19.47 -21.01 -0.69
N PRO A 505 -19.03 -22.05 -1.42
CA PRO A 505 -18.48 -21.85 -2.76
C PRO A 505 -19.42 -21.10 -3.69
N PRO A 506 -18.90 -20.24 -4.58
CA PRO A 506 -19.73 -19.57 -5.56
C PRO A 506 -20.36 -20.59 -6.51
N GLN A 507 -21.49 -20.22 -7.13
CA GLN A 507 -22.09 -21.06 -8.16
C GLN A 507 -21.18 -21.15 -9.40
N PRO A 508 -21.15 -22.29 -10.12
CA PRO A 508 -20.37 -22.40 -11.34
C PRO A 508 -20.79 -21.39 -12.41
N PRO A 509 -19.87 -20.94 -13.29
CA PRO A 509 -20.26 -20.22 -14.50
C PRO A 509 -21.16 -21.09 -15.38
N SER A 510 -21.78 -20.51 -16.41
CA SER A 510 -22.68 -21.27 -17.30
C SER A 510 -22.39 -21.00 -18.77
N GLY A 511 -22.93 -21.83 -19.66
CA GLY A 511 -22.80 -21.62 -21.11
C GLY A 511 -21.35 -21.65 -21.62
N LEU A 512 -20.49 -22.50 -21.03
CA LEU A 512 -19.12 -22.68 -21.51
C LEU A 512 -19.13 -23.25 -22.93
N VAL A 513 -18.53 -22.51 -23.86
CA VAL A 513 -18.35 -22.90 -25.26
C VAL A 513 -16.86 -22.86 -25.58
N ALA A 514 -16.40 -23.87 -26.33
CA ALA A 514 -15.06 -23.93 -26.89
C ALA A 514 -15.12 -23.88 -28.41
N VAL A 515 -14.48 -22.87 -29.01
CA VAL A 515 -14.40 -22.67 -30.46
C VAL A 515 -12.99 -23.06 -30.92
N PRO A 516 -12.84 -24.16 -31.67
CA PRO A 516 -11.56 -24.52 -32.28
C PRO A 516 -11.05 -23.46 -33.25
N ARG A 517 -9.74 -23.22 -33.21
CA ARG A 517 -8.98 -22.32 -34.10
C ARG A 517 -7.69 -23.01 -34.55
N HIS A 518 -6.87 -22.34 -35.36
CA HIS A 518 -5.61 -22.89 -35.81
C HIS A 518 -4.66 -23.15 -34.63
N ALA A 519 -4.39 -24.43 -34.32
CA ALA A 519 -3.54 -24.84 -33.18
C ALA A 519 -3.92 -24.18 -31.83
N ARG A 520 -5.21 -23.83 -31.66
CA ARG A 520 -5.73 -23.04 -30.53
C ARG A 520 -7.18 -23.39 -30.24
N VAL A 521 -7.63 -23.16 -29.01
CA VAL A 521 -9.06 -23.15 -28.64
C VAL A 521 -9.39 -21.85 -27.92
N VAL A 522 -10.49 -21.20 -28.31
CA VAL A 522 -11.04 -20.01 -27.64
C VAL A 522 -12.26 -20.42 -26.82
N LEU A 523 -12.20 -20.14 -25.53
CA LEU A 523 -13.25 -20.41 -24.54
C LEU A 523 -14.05 -19.13 -24.29
N SER A 524 -15.37 -19.29 -24.11
CA SER A 524 -16.26 -18.22 -23.64
C SER A 524 -17.34 -18.79 -22.73
N TRP A 525 -17.71 -18.07 -21.67
CA TRP A 525 -18.77 -18.47 -20.73
C TRP A 525 -19.57 -17.26 -20.25
N ALA A 526 -20.77 -17.52 -19.72
CA ALA A 526 -21.54 -16.54 -18.97
C ALA A 526 -21.01 -16.45 -17.52
N PRO A 527 -20.98 -15.24 -16.92
CA PRO A 527 -20.56 -15.06 -15.54
C PRO A 527 -21.29 -15.97 -14.55
N SER A 528 -20.63 -16.27 -13.43
CA SER A 528 -21.28 -16.92 -12.29
C SER A 528 -22.48 -16.10 -11.81
N PRO A 529 -23.62 -16.73 -11.47
CA PRO A 529 -24.76 -16.05 -10.85
C PRO A 529 -24.48 -15.55 -9.42
N SER A 530 -23.41 -16.05 -8.78
CA SER A 530 -22.97 -15.63 -7.46
C SER A 530 -22.42 -14.20 -7.50
N PRO A 531 -23.03 -13.22 -6.79
CA PRO A 531 -22.57 -11.83 -6.81
C PRO A 531 -21.19 -11.63 -6.14
N ASP A 532 -20.76 -12.59 -5.34
CA ASP A 532 -19.46 -12.65 -4.67
C ASP A 532 -18.35 -13.26 -5.54
N ALA A 533 -18.65 -13.76 -6.74
CA ALA A 533 -17.64 -14.29 -7.67
C ALA A 533 -16.77 -13.16 -8.23
N THR A 534 -15.47 -13.21 -7.94
CA THR A 534 -14.49 -12.18 -8.30
C THR A 534 -13.60 -12.55 -9.48
N GLY A 535 -13.54 -13.83 -9.84
CA GLY A 535 -12.72 -14.28 -10.97
C GLY A 535 -12.92 -15.74 -11.35
N TYR A 536 -12.19 -16.17 -12.38
CA TYR A 536 -12.27 -17.51 -12.95
C TYR A 536 -10.90 -18.14 -13.10
N ARG A 537 -10.89 -19.48 -13.08
CA ARG A 537 -9.70 -20.28 -13.38
C ARG A 537 -10.00 -21.29 -14.48
N VAL A 538 -9.05 -21.42 -15.41
CA VAL A 538 -9.14 -22.32 -16.57
C VAL A 538 -8.10 -23.43 -16.45
N ALA A 539 -8.53 -24.68 -16.46
CA ALA A 539 -7.66 -25.85 -16.54
C ALA A 539 -7.88 -26.57 -17.87
N TYR A 540 -6.83 -27.19 -18.43
CA TYR A 540 -6.96 -28.00 -19.65
C TYR A 540 -6.00 -29.17 -19.67
N GLY A 541 -6.31 -30.19 -20.48
CA GLY A 541 -5.51 -31.40 -20.64
C GLY A 541 -5.99 -32.25 -21.81
N LEU A 542 -5.30 -33.36 -22.09
CA LEU A 542 -5.74 -34.30 -23.12
C LEU A 542 -7.12 -34.85 -22.78
N SER A 543 -7.99 -34.97 -23.79
CA SER A 543 -9.34 -35.51 -23.61
C SER A 543 -9.29 -36.91 -22.99
N GLY A 544 -9.91 -37.08 -21.82
CA GLY A 544 -9.91 -38.33 -21.05
C GLY A 544 -8.69 -38.55 -20.15
N GLY A 545 -7.75 -37.60 -20.09
CA GLY A 545 -6.61 -37.58 -19.17
C GLY A 545 -6.76 -36.55 -18.04
N PRO A 546 -5.81 -36.48 -17.10
CA PRO A 546 -5.79 -35.45 -16.06
C PRO A 546 -5.57 -34.07 -16.67
N LEU A 547 -6.26 -33.05 -16.12
CA LEU A 547 -6.03 -31.66 -16.47
C LEU A 547 -4.75 -31.14 -15.82
N GLY A 548 -4.09 -30.19 -16.48
CA GLY A 548 -2.99 -29.43 -15.91
C GLY A 548 -3.44 -28.49 -14.78
N PRO A 549 -2.49 -27.81 -14.11
CA PRO A 549 -2.81 -26.83 -13.09
C PRO A 549 -3.66 -25.69 -13.67
N PRO A 550 -4.71 -25.24 -12.96
CA PRO A 550 -5.57 -24.17 -13.42
C PRO A 550 -4.82 -22.83 -13.50
N VAL A 551 -5.07 -22.07 -14.56
CA VAL A 551 -4.56 -20.70 -14.78
C VAL A 551 -5.63 -19.70 -14.38
N ASP A 552 -5.26 -18.71 -13.57
CA ASP A 552 -6.15 -17.60 -13.20
C ASP A 552 -6.30 -16.61 -14.36
N VAL A 553 -7.54 -16.34 -14.75
CA VAL A 553 -7.89 -15.40 -15.84
C VAL A 553 -8.61 -14.15 -15.33
N GLY A 554 -8.65 -13.94 -14.00
CA GLY A 554 -9.32 -12.83 -13.36
C GLY A 554 -10.82 -12.80 -13.69
N ALA A 555 -11.38 -11.60 -13.83
CA ALA A 555 -12.80 -11.42 -14.14
C ALA A 555 -13.18 -11.64 -15.62
N ALA A 556 -12.22 -12.06 -16.47
CA ALA A 556 -12.49 -12.29 -17.88
C ALA A 556 -13.47 -13.45 -18.06
N THR A 557 -14.39 -13.31 -19.02
CA THR A 557 -15.35 -14.36 -19.42
C THR A 557 -14.96 -15.06 -20.71
N THR A 558 -13.75 -14.79 -21.20
CA THR A 558 -13.16 -15.40 -22.37
C THR A 558 -11.70 -15.71 -22.10
N ALA A 559 -11.23 -16.87 -22.56
CA ALA A 559 -9.83 -17.26 -22.47
C ALA A 559 -9.39 -17.97 -23.75
N ALA A 560 -8.11 -17.93 -24.05
CA ALA A 560 -7.53 -18.61 -25.19
C ALA A 560 -6.42 -19.54 -24.72
N VAL A 561 -6.42 -20.76 -25.27
CA VAL A 561 -5.37 -21.73 -25.06
C VAL A 561 -4.68 -21.98 -26.40
N ASP A 562 -3.44 -21.52 -26.49
CA ASP A 562 -2.62 -21.52 -27.70
C ASP A 562 -1.62 -22.68 -27.71
N GLY A 563 -0.99 -22.95 -28.87
CA GLY A 563 0.07 -23.95 -29.00
C GLY A 563 -0.40 -25.41 -28.87
N LEU A 564 -1.67 -25.66 -29.15
CA LEU A 564 -2.28 -27.00 -29.08
C LEU A 564 -1.99 -27.80 -30.35
N VAL A 565 -1.87 -29.12 -30.20
CA VAL A 565 -1.60 -30.00 -31.33
C VAL A 565 -2.87 -30.15 -32.18
N ILE A 566 -2.78 -29.78 -33.46
CA ILE A 566 -3.89 -29.90 -34.41
C ILE A 566 -4.37 -31.35 -34.50
N GLY A 567 -5.69 -31.55 -34.50
CA GLY A 567 -6.31 -32.87 -34.57
C GLY A 567 -6.30 -33.66 -33.25
N THR A 568 -5.68 -33.14 -32.19
CA THR A 568 -5.70 -33.75 -30.85
C THR A 568 -6.83 -33.17 -30.02
N SER A 569 -7.68 -34.02 -29.42
CA SER A 569 -8.81 -33.56 -28.58
C SER A 569 -8.34 -33.18 -27.17
N TYR A 570 -8.78 -32.03 -26.66
CA TYR A 570 -8.48 -31.53 -25.32
C TYR A 570 -9.77 -31.30 -24.52
N SER A 571 -9.70 -31.53 -23.21
CA SER A 571 -10.71 -31.15 -22.22
C SER A 571 -10.33 -29.82 -21.57
N PHE A 572 -11.31 -28.95 -21.35
CA PHE A 572 -11.17 -27.66 -20.70
C PHE A 572 -12.19 -27.55 -19.57
N GLU A 573 -11.79 -27.00 -18.44
CA GLU A 573 -12.65 -26.74 -17.29
C GLU A 573 -12.52 -25.29 -16.82
N VAL A 574 -13.64 -24.69 -16.45
CA VAL A 574 -13.71 -23.35 -15.85
C VAL A 574 -14.36 -23.42 -14.48
N THR A 575 -13.74 -22.77 -13.50
CA THR A 575 -14.26 -22.61 -12.13
C THR A 575 -14.37 -21.14 -11.77
N ALA A 576 -15.36 -20.77 -10.95
CA ALA A 576 -15.48 -19.45 -10.35
C ALA A 576 -14.80 -19.40 -8.98
N VAL A 577 -14.25 -18.25 -8.62
CA VAL A 577 -13.57 -17.98 -7.34
C VAL A 577 -14.18 -16.74 -6.71
N ASN A 578 -14.48 -16.78 -5.41
CA ASN A 578 -14.97 -15.62 -4.65
C ASN A 578 -13.86 -14.93 -3.82
N THR A 579 -14.20 -13.82 -3.18
CA THR A 579 -13.29 -13.03 -2.32
C THR A 579 -12.66 -13.83 -1.19
N LEU A 580 -13.35 -14.86 -0.69
CA LEU A 580 -12.90 -15.74 0.39
C LEU A 580 -12.04 -16.92 -0.12
N GLY A 581 -11.81 -17.01 -1.43
CA GLY A 581 -11.00 -18.05 -2.07
C GLY A 581 -11.70 -19.39 -2.25
N PHE A 582 -13.01 -19.48 -1.99
CA PHE A 582 -13.77 -20.68 -2.31
C PHE A 582 -13.93 -20.83 -3.83
N VAL A 583 -13.89 -22.08 -4.29
CA VAL A 583 -13.93 -22.43 -5.72
C VAL A 583 -15.19 -23.21 -6.02
N SER A 584 -15.93 -22.81 -7.05
CA SER A 584 -17.12 -23.52 -7.51
C SER A 584 -16.80 -24.93 -7.99
N SER A 585 -17.82 -25.77 -8.18
CA SER A 585 -17.68 -26.95 -9.06
C SER A 585 -17.26 -26.52 -10.48
N PRO A 586 -16.50 -27.34 -11.23
CA PRO A 586 -16.07 -27.00 -12.58
C PRO A 586 -17.20 -27.18 -13.61
N VAL A 587 -17.14 -26.39 -14.68
CA VAL A 587 -17.88 -26.64 -15.93
C VAL A 587 -16.90 -27.02 -17.02
N GLY A 588 -17.13 -28.16 -17.66
CA GLY A 588 -16.21 -28.76 -18.63
C GLY A 588 -16.73 -28.74 -20.07
N VAL A 589 -15.81 -28.66 -21.04
CA VAL A 589 -16.08 -28.82 -22.48
C VAL A 589 -14.88 -29.47 -23.17
N THR A 590 -15.10 -30.15 -24.30
CA THR A 590 -14.02 -30.71 -25.13
C THR A 590 -13.93 -30.02 -26.48
N ALA A 591 -12.72 -29.80 -26.99
CA ALA A 591 -12.50 -29.26 -28.33
C ALA A 591 -11.22 -29.80 -28.97
N THR A 592 -11.24 -29.91 -30.29
CA THR A 592 -10.11 -30.38 -31.11
C THR A 592 -9.63 -29.23 -32.00
N PRO A 593 -8.41 -28.70 -31.82
CA PRO A 593 -7.85 -27.65 -32.67
C PRO A 593 -7.76 -28.10 -34.13
N ILE A 594 -7.95 -27.15 -35.04
CA ILE A 594 -8.04 -27.42 -36.49
C ILE A 594 -6.85 -26.82 -37.24
N SER A 595 -6.67 -27.19 -38.51
CA SER A 595 -5.87 -26.39 -39.43
C SER A 595 -6.78 -25.49 -40.26
N THR A 596 -6.37 -24.25 -40.46
CA THR A 596 -7.01 -23.27 -41.36
C THR A 596 -6.12 -22.91 -42.55
N ILE A 597 -4.91 -23.49 -42.64
CA ILE A 597 -3.96 -23.22 -43.72
C ILE A 597 -4.25 -24.19 -44.86
N SER A 598 -4.84 -23.69 -45.94
CA SER A 598 -5.14 -24.48 -47.13
C SER A 598 -4.46 -23.89 -48.36
N PHE A 599 -3.63 -24.70 -49.03
CA PHE A 599 -2.92 -24.30 -50.23
C PHE A 599 -2.86 -25.49 -51.21
N GLY A 600 -3.18 -25.26 -52.48
CA GLY A 600 -3.21 -26.31 -53.50
C GLY A 600 -4.19 -27.46 -53.24
N GLY A 601 -5.23 -27.25 -52.42
CA GLY A 601 -6.17 -28.29 -52.01
C GLY A 601 -5.71 -29.16 -50.82
N THR A 602 -4.52 -28.88 -50.28
CA THR A 602 -3.94 -29.59 -49.12
C THR A 602 -4.02 -28.71 -47.87
N LEU A 603 -4.31 -29.31 -46.72
CA LEU A 603 -4.24 -28.65 -45.42
C LEU A 603 -2.86 -28.84 -44.80
N TYR A 604 -2.26 -27.76 -44.32
CA TYR A 604 -0.93 -27.77 -43.71
C TYR A 604 -1.02 -27.52 -42.20
N ALA A 605 -0.17 -28.17 -41.42
CA ALA A 605 -0.12 -27.96 -39.97
C ALA A 605 0.56 -26.63 -39.61
N THR A 606 1.51 -26.17 -40.44
CA THR A 606 2.27 -24.94 -40.21
C THR A 606 2.37 -24.10 -41.48
N ILE A 607 2.62 -22.79 -41.31
CA ILE A 607 2.89 -21.88 -42.44
C ILE A 607 4.17 -22.30 -43.16
N ALA A 608 5.19 -22.76 -42.41
CA ALA A 608 6.46 -23.18 -42.98
C ALA A 608 6.30 -24.36 -43.96
N ASP A 609 5.47 -25.34 -43.62
CA ASP A 609 5.20 -26.48 -44.51
C ASP A 609 4.46 -26.05 -45.79
N ALA A 610 3.52 -25.11 -45.66
CA ALA A 610 2.81 -24.55 -46.83
C ALA A 610 3.76 -23.77 -47.75
N LEU A 611 4.67 -22.99 -47.17
CA LEU A 611 5.69 -22.25 -47.93
C LEU A 611 6.70 -23.19 -48.60
N ALA A 612 7.10 -24.28 -47.94
CA ALA A 612 8.00 -25.28 -48.53
C ALA A 612 7.40 -26.01 -49.75
N ALA A 613 6.08 -26.07 -49.84
CA ALA A 613 5.35 -26.66 -50.97
C ALA A 613 5.05 -25.67 -52.11
N ALA A 614 5.26 -24.36 -51.89
CA ALA A 614 4.94 -23.31 -52.85
C ALA A 614 6.07 -23.08 -53.87
N HIS A 615 5.69 -22.71 -55.08
CA HIS A 615 6.58 -22.41 -56.21
C HIS A 615 6.38 -20.96 -56.68
N SER A 616 7.33 -20.47 -57.47
CA SER A 616 7.27 -19.10 -58.01
C SER A 616 5.96 -18.83 -58.76
N GLY A 617 5.26 -17.76 -58.38
CA GLY A 617 3.94 -17.39 -58.90
C GLY A 617 2.77 -17.83 -58.00
N ASP A 618 3.02 -18.67 -57.00
CA ASP A 618 1.98 -19.14 -56.09
C ASP A 618 1.60 -18.09 -55.02
N VAL A 619 0.34 -18.15 -54.61
CA VAL A 619 -0.20 -17.40 -53.48
C VAL A 619 -0.54 -18.38 -52.36
N VAL A 620 0.05 -18.20 -51.19
CA VAL A 620 -0.27 -18.95 -49.97
C VAL A 620 -1.22 -18.11 -49.11
N PRO A 621 -2.53 -18.42 -49.10
CA PRO A 621 -3.51 -17.66 -48.34
C PRO A 621 -3.53 -18.11 -46.86
N LEU A 622 -3.64 -17.15 -45.96
CA LEU A 622 -3.87 -17.34 -44.54
C LEU A 622 -5.27 -16.85 -44.18
N ALA A 623 -6.01 -17.66 -43.44
CA ALA A 623 -7.33 -17.30 -42.95
C ALA A 623 -7.25 -16.21 -41.86
N ALA A 624 -8.40 -15.67 -41.48
CA ALA A 624 -8.53 -14.80 -40.32
C ALA A 624 -8.32 -15.63 -39.03
N ASP A 625 -7.09 -15.66 -38.54
CA ASP A 625 -6.70 -16.32 -37.29
C ASP A 625 -5.36 -15.76 -36.76
N VAL A 626 -4.95 -16.25 -35.58
CA VAL A 626 -3.64 -15.99 -34.98
C VAL A 626 -2.74 -17.21 -35.15
N TYR A 627 -1.60 -17.01 -35.79
CA TYR A 627 -0.61 -18.04 -36.10
C TYR A 627 0.65 -17.83 -35.24
N PHE A 628 1.07 -18.85 -34.51
CA PHE A 628 2.28 -18.77 -33.69
C PHE A 628 3.47 -19.41 -34.39
N ILE A 629 4.61 -18.73 -34.39
CA ILE A 629 5.86 -19.24 -34.97
C ILE A 629 6.98 -19.32 -33.92
N GLY A 630 7.78 -20.37 -34.02
CA GLY A 630 8.99 -20.57 -33.20
C GLY A 630 10.30 -20.36 -33.97
N ALA A 631 10.23 -20.19 -35.30
CA ALA A 631 11.37 -20.01 -36.19
C ALA A 631 10.99 -19.08 -37.35
N THR A 632 12.01 -18.51 -38.00
CA THR A 632 11.85 -17.62 -39.16
C THR A 632 11.19 -18.34 -40.32
N LEU A 633 10.12 -17.74 -40.86
CA LEU A 633 9.46 -18.22 -42.07
C LEU A 633 10.29 -17.85 -43.31
N GLN A 634 10.73 -18.87 -44.04
CA GLN A 634 11.47 -18.71 -45.30
C GLN A 634 10.46 -18.57 -46.44
N LEU A 635 10.28 -17.36 -46.96
CA LEU A 635 9.35 -17.07 -48.05
C LEU A 635 10.06 -17.23 -49.40
N PRO A 636 9.70 -18.24 -50.23
CA PRO A 636 10.44 -18.56 -51.46
C PRO A 636 10.33 -17.49 -52.54
N ALA A 637 11.25 -17.55 -53.51
CA ALA A 637 11.32 -16.58 -54.60
C ALA A 637 10.04 -16.57 -55.47
N GLY A 638 9.43 -15.41 -55.63
CA GLY A 638 8.19 -15.22 -56.40
C GLY A 638 6.92 -15.72 -55.74
N VAL A 639 6.94 -16.11 -54.46
CA VAL A 639 5.75 -16.56 -53.71
C VAL A 639 5.13 -15.38 -52.95
N MET A 640 3.81 -15.30 -52.94
CA MET A 640 3.06 -14.34 -52.11
C MET A 640 2.46 -15.01 -50.87
N LEU A 641 2.76 -14.50 -49.68
CA LEU A 641 2.06 -14.84 -48.43
C LEU A 641 0.99 -13.79 -48.16
N GLN A 642 -0.28 -14.20 -48.16
CA GLN A 642 -1.41 -13.28 -48.13
C GLN A 642 -2.38 -13.58 -46.98
N GLY A 643 -2.58 -12.61 -46.09
CA GLY A 643 -3.64 -12.63 -45.09
C GLY A 643 -4.95 -12.03 -45.59
N VAL A 644 -6.04 -12.26 -44.86
CA VAL A 644 -7.35 -11.63 -45.16
C VAL A 644 -7.26 -10.11 -44.97
N ASN A 645 -6.64 -9.70 -43.87
CA ASN A 645 -6.24 -8.33 -43.56
C ASN A 645 -5.34 -8.33 -42.31
N ALA A 646 -4.58 -7.25 -42.10
CA ALA A 646 -3.58 -7.21 -41.03
C ALA A 646 -4.13 -7.14 -39.59
N ARG A 647 -5.45 -6.92 -39.41
CA ARG A 647 -6.11 -6.99 -38.10
C ARG A 647 -6.48 -8.42 -37.74
N ASP A 648 -7.08 -9.13 -38.70
CA ASP A 648 -7.71 -10.43 -38.47
C ASP A 648 -6.78 -11.62 -38.77
N THR A 649 -5.76 -11.43 -39.61
CA THR A 649 -4.69 -12.41 -39.85
C THR A 649 -3.41 -11.94 -39.16
N ARG A 650 -3.04 -12.60 -38.05
CA ARG A 650 -1.85 -12.22 -37.28
C ARG A 650 -0.86 -13.36 -37.14
N ILE A 651 0.43 -13.06 -37.29
CA ILE A 651 1.52 -13.96 -36.96
C ILE A 651 2.23 -13.40 -35.73
N VAL A 652 2.45 -14.26 -34.73
CA VAL A 652 3.06 -13.91 -33.45
C VAL A 652 4.25 -14.81 -33.19
N ALA A 653 5.40 -14.23 -32.87
CA ALA A 653 6.59 -14.98 -32.47
C ALA A 653 6.71 -15.04 -30.94
N GLY A 654 7.09 -16.20 -30.41
CA GLY A 654 7.36 -16.40 -28.97
C GLY A 654 8.82 -16.17 -28.57
N ALA A 655 9.70 -15.81 -29.51
CA ALA A 655 11.13 -15.60 -29.33
C ALA A 655 11.62 -14.47 -30.25
N ALA A 656 12.78 -13.88 -29.93
CA ALA A 656 13.41 -12.78 -30.67
C ALA A 656 14.03 -13.24 -32.03
N VAL A 657 13.23 -13.91 -32.86
CA VAL A 657 13.61 -14.36 -34.20
C VAL A 657 13.10 -13.36 -35.26
N PRO A 658 13.81 -13.19 -36.39
CA PRO A 658 13.22 -12.56 -37.58
C PRO A 658 11.98 -13.35 -37.98
N MET A 659 10.86 -12.70 -38.26
CA MET A 659 9.59 -13.41 -38.47
C MET A 659 9.49 -13.95 -39.89
N ILE A 660 9.72 -13.13 -40.91
CA ILE A 660 9.69 -13.51 -42.32
C ILE A 660 11.00 -13.10 -42.99
N ASP A 661 11.63 -14.03 -43.70
CA ASP A 661 12.75 -13.77 -44.61
C ASP A 661 12.27 -13.95 -46.06
N ALA A 662 12.25 -12.87 -46.83
CA ALA A 662 11.64 -12.78 -48.15
C ALA A 662 12.68 -12.77 -49.27
N ALA A 663 12.65 -13.82 -50.09
CA ALA A 663 13.52 -13.98 -51.26
C ALA A 663 13.09 -13.12 -52.46
N THR A 664 13.87 -13.17 -53.54
CA THR A 664 13.67 -12.34 -54.74
C THR A 664 12.27 -12.52 -55.34
N GLY A 665 11.57 -11.41 -55.58
CA GLY A 665 10.21 -11.38 -56.15
C GLY A 665 9.11 -11.85 -55.20
N ALA A 666 9.42 -12.14 -53.93
CA ALA A 666 8.42 -12.55 -52.96
C ALA A 666 7.52 -11.38 -52.52
N ALA A 667 6.32 -11.69 -52.06
CA ALA A 667 5.36 -10.69 -51.59
C ALA A 667 4.75 -11.06 -50.22
N VAL A 668 4.59 -10.08 -49.34
CA VAL A 668 3.87 -10.22 -48.07
C VAL A 668 2.73 -9.21 -48.05
N GLN A 669 1.50 -9.69 -47.89
CA GLN A 669 0.33 -8.83 -47.96
C GLN A 669 -0.70 -9.11 -46.87
N GLY A 670 -1.21 -8.06 -46.22
CA GLY A 670 -2.42 -8.16 -45.40
C GLY A 670 -2.22 -8.92 -44.08
N ILE A 671 -1.04 -8.82 -43.46
CA ILE A 671 -0.70 -9.61 -42.27
C ILE A 671 -0.24 -8.69 -41.13
N GLY A 672 -0.73 -8.96 -39.91
CA GLY A 672 -0.24 -8.37 -38.68
C GLY A 672 0.93 -9.18 -38.10
N LEU A 673 2.07 -8.57 -37.82
CA LEU A 673 3.27 -9.19 -37.29
C LEU A 673 3.61 -8.58 -35.93
N SER A 674 3.87 -9.43 -34.93
CA SER A 674 4.31 -8.98 -33.59
C SER A 674 5.19 -9.99 -32.85
N GLY A 675 6.04 -9.49 -31.94
CA GLY A 675 6.80 -10.30 -30.98
C GLY A 675 8.14 -10.85 -31.48
N GLY A 676 8.52 -10.60 -32.73
CA GLY A 676 9.82 -10.99 -33.30
C GLY A 676 10.93 -9.97 -33.06
N SER A 677 12.14 -10.27 -33.55
CA SER A 677 13.24 -9.30 -33.59
C SER A 677 13.19 -8.40 -34.81
N ILE A 678 12.92 -8.98 -35.99
CA ILE A 678 12.67 -8.26 -37.23
C ILE A 678 11.32 -8.73 -37.78
N GLY A 679 10.44 -7.82 -38.18
CA GLY A 679 9.15 -8.18 -38.77
C GLY A 679 9.32 -8.86 -40.13
N ILE A 680 9.90 -8.14 -41.10
CA ILE A 680 10.19 -8.68 -42.44
C ILE A 680 11.62 -8.33 -42.85
N ALA A 681 12.43 -9.34 -43.14
CA ALA A 681 13.74 -9.20 -43.75
C ALA A 681 13.62 -9.42 -45.27
N ALA A 682 13.77 -8.36 -46.06
CA ALA A 682 13.75 -8.39 -47.52
C ALA A 682 15.16 -8.64 -48.08
N THR A 683 15.62 -9.89 -47.98
CA THR A 683 16.96 -10.31 -48.44
C THR A 683 17.07 -10.40 -49.96
N GLY A 684 15.95 -10.63 -50.65
CA GLY A 684 15.85 -10.67 -52.10
C GLY A 684 15.80 -9.31 -52.81
N GLN A 685 15.72 -9.37 -54.14
CA GLN A 685 15.44 -8.20 -54.99
C GLN A 685 13.95 -8.13 -55.34
N ALA A 686 13.39 -6.92 -55.48
CA ALA A 686 11.99 -6.70 -55.83
C ALA A 686 10.99 -7.41 -54.90
N VAL A 687 11.22 -7.32 -53.58
CA VAL A 687 10.27 -7.81 -52.57
C VAL A 687 9.12 -6.81 -52.42
N GLU A 688 7.88 -7.28 -52.45
CA GLU A 688 6.68 -6.46 -52.29
C GLU A 688 6.09 -6.63 -50.88
N ILE A 689 5.94 -5.54 -50.14
CA ILE A 689 5.37 -5.55 -48.79
C ILE A 689 4.19 -4.57 -48.77
N SER A 690 2.98 -5.07 -48.58
CA SER A 690 1.79 -4.22 -48.60
C SER A 690 0.68 -4.57 -47.61
N HIS A 691 -0.05 -3.57 -47.14
CA HIS A 691 -1.20 -3.76 -46.25
C HIS A 691 -0.87 -4.53 -44.95
N CYS A 692 0.37 -4.47 -44.47
CA CYS A 692 0.82 -5.15 -43.26
C CYS A 692 0.85 -4.21 -42.05
N VAL A 693 0.59 -4.77 -40.87
CA VAL A 693 0.84 -4.11 -39.58
C VAL A 693 2.06 -4.77 -38.97
N ILE A 694 3.09 -4.01 -38.61
CA ILE A 694 4.34 -4.55 -38.06
C ILE A 694 4.63 -3.82 -36.75
N ALA A 695 4.38 -4.51 -35.65
CA ALA A 695 4.30 -3.88 -34.33
C ALA A 695 5.18 -4.56 -33.27
N GLY A 696 5.89 -3.75 -32.50
CA GLY A 696 6.56 -4.21 -31.28
C GLY A 696 7.75 -5.14 -31.51
N MET A 697 8.50 -4.96 -32.59
CA MET A 697 9.71 -5.74 -32.85
C MET A 697 10.87 -5.27 -31.96
N SER A 698 11.71 -6.22 -31.52
CA SER A 698 12.85 -5.91 -30.66
C SER A 698 14.02 -5.24 -31.40
N ASP A 699 13.99 -5.17 -32.74
CA ASP A 699 14.96 -4.47 -33.56
C ASP A 699 14.30 -3.58 -34.64
N ALA A 700 13.93 -4.15 -35.79
CA ALA A 700 13.37 -3.40 -36.91
C ALA A 700 12.00 -3.91 -37.35
N GLY A 701 11.12 -3.01 -37.80
CA GLY A 701 9.88 -3.41 -38.46
C GLY A 701 10.18 -4.15 -39.77
N ILE A 702 10.86 -3.45 -40.69
CA ILE A 702 11.31 -4.00 -41.97
C ILE A 702 12.81 -3.74 -42.14
N ASP A 703 13.56 -4.79 -42.45
CA ASP A 703 14.97 -4.69 -42.83
C ASP A 703 15.16 -5.04 -44.31
N VAL A 704 15.81 -4.17 -45.08
CA VAL A 704 15.91 -4.22 -46.54
C VAL A 704 17.39 -4.19 -46.95
N PRO A 705 18.12 -5.32 -46.82
CA PRO A 705 19.46 -5.44 -47.39
C PRO A 705 19.45 -5.54 -48.93
N GLY A 706 18.33 -5.97 -49.54
CA GLY A 706 18.13 -6.04 -50.98
C GLY A 706 17.38 -4.83 -51.58
N LEU A 707 16.34 -5.10 -52.37
CA LEU A 707 15.44 -4.08 -52.93
C LEU A 707 13.99 -4.42 -52.58
N ALA A 708 13.28 -3.53 -51.89
CA ALA A 708 11.88 -3.74 -51.53
C ALA A 708 11.00 -2.53 -51.86
N ASN A 709 9.76 -2.83 -52.26
CA ASN A 709 8.68 -1.88 -52.37
C ASN A 709 7.76 -2.04 -51.14
N VAL A 710 7.63 -0.97 -50.35
CA VAL A 710 6.95 -0.97 -49.07
C VAL A 710 5.78 0.00 -49.19
N THR A 711 4.58 -0.53 -49.42
CA THR A 711 3.40 0.27 -49.76
C THR A 711 2.20 0.02 -48.85
N ASN A 712 1.52 1.06 -48.38
CA ASN A 712 0.32 0.93 -47.54
C ASN A 712 0.55 0.06 -46.28
N ASN A 713 1.58 0.30 -45.47
CA ASN A 713 1.83 -0.46 -44.23
C ASN A 713 1.77 0.43 -42.99
N THR A 714 1.45 -0.17 -41.84
CA THR A 714 1.54 0.49 -40.53
C THR A 714 2.67 -0.13 -39.72
N ILE A 715 3.73 0.62 -39.44
CA ILE A 715 4.97 0.15 -38.80
C ILE A 715 5.17 0.92 -37.50
N VAL A 716 4.99 0.24 -36.37
CA VAL A 716 4.79 0.91 -35.09
C VAL A 716 5.50 0.27 -33.91
N GLY A 717 6.08 1.10 -33.02
CA GLY A 717 6.57 0.63 -31.72
C GLY A 717 7.78 -0.30 -31.80
N ASN A 718 8.58 -0.25 -32.88
CA ASN A 718 9.76 -1.09 -33.05
C ASN A 718 11.00 -0.43 -32.42
N THR A 719 11.79 -1.22 -31.70
CA THR A 719 12.83 -0.70 -30.79
C THR A 719 13.87 0.20 -31.47
N ASN A 720 14.38 -0.19 -32.64
CA ASN A 720 15.46 0.54 -33.31
C ASN A 720 15.01 1.27 -34.59
N ALA A 721 14.33 0.57 -35.52
CA ALA A 721 13.95 1.18 -36.80
C ALA A 721 12.56 0.78 -37.28
N GLY A 722 11.85 1.70 -37.94
CA GLY A 722 10.65 1.37 -38.71
C GLY A 722 11.04 0.60 -39.97
N ILE A 723 11.68 1.30 -40.91
CA ILE A 723 12.30 0.71 -42.12
C ILE A 723 13.80 0.97 -42.09
N ARG A 724 14.59 -0.09 -42.16
CA ARG A 724 16.05 -0.04 -42.32
C ARG A 724 16.42 -0.55 -43.71
N ALA A 725 17.11 0.27 -44.49
CA ALA A 725 17.51 -0.06 -45.86
C ALA A 725 19.04 -0.02 -46.01
N GLY A 726 19.68 -1.18 -45.86
CA GLY A 726 21.09 -1.39 -46.23
C GLY A 726 21.29 -1.46 -47.75
N GLY A 727 20.26 -1.91 -48.48
CA GLY A 727 20.15 -1.85 -49.94
C GLY A 727 19.35 -0.62 -50.37
N ARG A 728 18.14 -0.80 -50.93
CA ARG A 728 17.22 0.29 -51.29
C ARG A 728 15.77 -0.07 -50.98
N ALA A 729 15.03 0.85 -50.34
CA ALA A 729 13.59 0.71 -50.12
C ALA A 729 12.81 1.82 -50.83
N LEU A 730 11.69 1.47 -51.47
CA LEU A 730 10.72 2.41 -52.03
C LEU A 730 9.52 2.45 -51.09
N ALA A 731 9.44 3.48 -50.24
CA ALA A 731 8.39 3.58 -49.23
C ALA A 731 7.28 4.53 -49.71
N ARG A 732 6.03 4.06 -49.77
CA ARG A 732 4.88 4.88 -50.15
C ARG A 732 3.61 4.58 -49.35
N ASN A 733 2.84 5.61 -48.96
CA ASN A 733 1.57 5.48 -48.23
C ASN A 733 1.67 4.71 -46.90
N ASN A 734 2.81 4.72 -46.22
CA ASN A 734 2.97 4.03 -44.95
C ASN A 734 2.71 4.99 -43.77
N ILE A 735 2.28 4.44 -42.65
CA ILE A 735 2.29 5.10 -41.34
C ILE A 735 3.44 4.49 -40.53
N ILE A 736 4.38 5.32 -40.08
CA ILE A 736 5.60 4.92 -39.39
C ILE A 736 5.76 5.77 -38.12
N GLN A 737 5.42 5.18 -36.98
CA GLN A 737 5.39 5.91 -35.71
C GLN A 737 5.80 5.11 -34.47
N GLY A 738 6.33 5.79 -33.46
CA GLY A 738 6.73 5.18 -32.19
C GLY A 738 7.93 4.23 -32.30
N ASN A 739 8.69 4.28 -33.38
CA ASN A 739 9.91 3.50 -33.58
C ASN A 739 11.14 4.28 -33.10
N GLY A 740 12.28 3.60 -32.88
CA GLY A 740 13.54 4.28 -32.55
C GLY A 740 13.97 5.34 -33.58
N THR A 741 13.91 4.99 -34.88
CA THR A 741 14.01 5.91 -36.02
C THR A 741 13.08 5.45 -37.12
N GLY A 742 12.34 6.35 -37.77
CA GLY A 742 11.34 5.99 -38.76
C GLY A 742 11.96 5.32 -39.99
N LEU A 743 12.82 6.05 -40.70
CA LEU A 743 13.49 5.60 -41.91
C LEU A 743 15.02 5.68 -41.78
N VAL A 744 15.71 4.56 -42.00
CA VAL A 744 17.16 4.44 -41.90
C VAL A 744 17.76 3.95 -43.22
N GLY A 745 18.79 4.63 -43.75
CA GLY A 745 19.52 4.22 -44.96
C GLY A 745 18.89 4.71 -46.27
N VAL A 746 19.07 3.97 -47.38
CA VAL A 746 18.64 4.42 -48.72
C VAL A 746 17.14 4.16 -48.94
N VAL A 747 16.31 5.01 -48.36
CA VAL A 747 14.85 4.96 -48.52
C VAL A 747 14.37 6.11 -49.41
N LEU A 748 13.70 5.77 -50.51
CA LEU A 748 12.95 6.74 -51.31
C LEU A 748 11.54 6.84 -50.75
N SER A 749 11.31 7.85 -49.92
CA SER A 749 10.03 8.15 -49.28
C SER A 749 9.13 8.98 -50.20
N LYS A 750 7.84 8.65 -50.27
CA LYS A 750 6.79 9.47 -50.89
C LYS A 750 5.45 9.21 -50.23
N TYR A 751 4.69 10.24 -49.87
CA TYR A 751 3.35 10.12 -49.30
C TYR A 751 3.29 9.19 -48.07
N ASN A 752 4.29 9.23 -47.18
CA ASN A 752 4.28 8.49 -45.91
C ASN A 752 4.03 9.42 -44.73
N ASP A 753 3.40 8.95 -43.66
CA ASP A 753 3.39 9.64 -42.37
C ASP A 753 4.51 9.10 -41.48
N VAL A 754 5.55 9.90 -41.28
CA VAL A 754 6.76 9.51 -40.52
C VAL A 754 6.95 10.47 -39.34
N SER A 755 6.58 10.04 -38.14
CA SER A 755 6.73 10.84 -36.92
C SER A 755 8.07 10.63 -36.21
N ASP A 756 8.85 9.64 -36.63
CA ASP A 756 10.02 9.11 -35.89
C ASP A 756 11.37 9.58 -36.44
N GLY A 757 11.36 10.52 -37.39
CA GLY A 757 12.56 11.06 -38.01
C GLY A 757 13.24 10.13 -39.04
N TYR A 758 14.35 10.64 -39.60
CA TYR A 758 15.07 10.07 -40.73
C TYR A 758 16.57 10.01 -40.43
N SER A 759 17.25 8.93 -40.83
CA SER A 759 18.70 8.77 -40.69
C SER A 759 19.29 8.21 -41.98
N GLY A 760 20.11 8.98 -42.69
CA GLY A 760 20.61 8.59 -44.02
C GLY A 760 19.55 8.62 -45.14
N SER A 761 18.34 9.07 -44.82
CA SER A 761 17.23 9.37 -45.74
C SER A 761 16.68 10.77 -45.45
N ALA A 762 15.74 11.25 -46.27
CA ALA A 762 15.10 12.55 -46.11
C ALA A 762 13.59 12.47 -46.40
N PRO A 763 12.78 13.42 -45.88
CA PRO A 763 11.37 13.52 -46.22
C PRO A 763 11.12 13.59 -47.73
N GLY A 764 10.11 12.86 -48.15
CA GLY A 764 9.65 12.74 -49.53
C GLY A 764 8.56 13.73 -49.91
N GLU A 765 8.21 13.70 -51.19
CA GLU A 765 7.02 14.38 -51.71
C GLU A 765 5.76 13.85 -51.01
N GLY A 766 4.96 14.75 -50.42
CA GLY A 766 3.69 14.40 -49.78
C GLY A 766 3.80 13.69 -48.44
N ASP A 767 5.00 13.57 -47.88
CA ASP A 767 5.19 13.01 -46.55
C ASP A 767 4.57 13.92 -45.46
N LEU A 768 4.01 13.27 -44.44
CA LEU A 768 3.51 13.88 -43.22
C LEU A 768 4.45 13.53 -42.05
N SER A 769 4.30 14.28 -40.96
CA SER A 769 4.97 13.98 -39.69
C SER A 769 4.01 14.27 -38.54
N SER A 770 2.89 13.54 -38.54
CA SER A 770 1.80 13.71 -37.57
C SER A 770 1.53 12.40 -36.85
N PRO A 771 1.62 12.36 -35.50
CA PRO A 771 1.25 11.16 -34.77
C PRO A 771 -0.21 10.75 -35.01
N VAL A 772 -0.42 9.48 -35.34
CA VAL A 772 -1.71 8.86 -35.65
C VAL A 772 -2.24 8.14 -34.40
N LEU A 773 -3.50 8.39 -34.07
CA LEU A 773 -4.23 7.67 -33.02
C LEU A 773 -4.97 6.46 -33.61
N PHE A 774 -4.71 5.29 -33.03
CA PHE A 774 -5.34 4.03 -33.43
C PHE A 774 -6.53 3.67 -32.53
N VAL A 775 -7.44 2.83 -33.03
CA VAL A 775 -8.63 2.37 -32.31
C VAL A 775 -8.26 1.72 -30.97
N ASP A 776 -7.52 0.62 -31.01
CA ASP A 776 -7.09 -0.13 -29.82
C ASP A 776 -5.79 -0.94 -30.08
N PRO A 777 -4.61 -0.30 -29.95
CA PRO A 777 -3.33 -0.98 -30.11
C PRO A 777 -3.12 -2.17 -29.17
N ALA A 778 -3.72 -2.17 -27.98
CA ALA A 778 -3.51 -3.21 -26.98
C ALA A 778 -4.12 -4.56 -27.42
N SER A 779 -5.22 -4.53 -28.18
CA SER A 779 -5.77 -5.72 -28.83
C SER A 779 -5.15 -6.04 -30.19
N GLY A 780 -4.28 -5.17 -30.70
CA GLY A 780 -3.67 -5.25 -32.04
C GLY A 780 -4.52 -4.60 -33.15
N ASP A 781 -5.49 -3.75 -32.81
CA ASP A 781 -6.31 -3.01 -33.77
C ASP A 781 -5.69 -1.63 -34.07
N TYR A 782 -4.86 -1.61 -35.13
CA TYR A 782 -4.13 -0.43 -35.60
C TYR A 782 -4.89 0.37 -36.67
N ARG A 783 -6.21 0.23 -36.76
CA ARG A 783 -7.01 1.09 -37.63
C ARG A 783 -6.97 2.52 -37.10
N GLU A 784 -6.90 3.48 -38.01
CA GLU A 784 -6.90 4.91 -37.69
C GLU A 784 -8.25 5.30 -37.06
N ARG A 785 -8.23 6.25 -36.12
CA ARG A 785 -9.46 6.90 -35.65
C ARG A 785 -9.99 7.88 -36.71
N SER A 786 -11.23 8.30 -36.59
CA SER A 786 -11.75 9.34 -37.50
C SER A 786 -10.99 10.67 -37.30
N GLY A 787 -10.78 11.40 -38.40
CA GLY A 787 -10.17 12.73 -38.40
C GLY A 787 -8.64 12.79 -38.22
N GLN A 788 -7.91 11.68 -38.44
CA GLN A 788 -6.44 11.74 -38.44
C GLN A 788 -5.90 12.43 -39.69
N PRO A 789 -4.72 13.09 -39.62
CA PRO A 789 -4.08 13.73 -40.78
C PRO A 789 -3.70 12.77 -41.92
N SER A 790 -3.57 11.48 -41.61
CA SER A 790 -3.26 10.40 -42.54
C SER A 790 -4.47 9.91 -43.36
N LEU A 791 -5.69 10.32 -42.99
CA LEU A 791 -6.89 10.07 -43.78
C LEU A 791 -6.85 10.90 -45.07
N ASP A 792 -7.23 10.28 -46.18
CA ASP A 792 -7.34 10.89 -47.51
C ASP A 792 -6.02 11.56 -47.97
N ALA A 793 -4.87 11.07 -47.49
CA ALA A 793 -3.58 11.74 -47.64
C ALA A 793 -2.54 10.97 -48.50
N GLY A 794 -2.83 9.72 -48.89
CA GLY A 794 -1.90 8.87 -49.66
C GLY A 794 -1.67 9.33 -51.10
N ALA A 795 -0.85 8.63 -51.89
CA ALA A 795 -0.37 9.12 -53.17
C ALA A 795 -1.52 9.41 -54.17
N PRO A 796 -1.52 10.59 -54.84
CA PRO A 796 -2.52 10.93 -55.85
C PRO A 796 -2.54 9.90 -56.99
N GLY A 797 -3.73 9.41 -57.31
CA GLY A 797 -3.93 8.41 -58.37
C GLY A 797 -3.92 6.95 -57.90
N ASP A 798 -3.56 6.67 -56.64
CA ASP A 798 -3.82 5.37 -56.05
C ASP A 798 -5.33 5.19 -55.82
N SER A 799 -5.82 3.96 -56.00
CA SER A 799 -7.23 3.65 -55.81
C SER A 799 -7.63 3.77 -54.35
N TYR A 800 -8.81 4.31 -54.10
CA TYR A 800 -9.49 4.37 -52.79
C TYR A 800 -10.89 3.72 -52.87
N SER A 801 -11.17 2.99 -53.95
CA SER A 801 -12.51 2.46 -54.27
C SER A 801 -13.06 1.48 -53.23
N ASN A 802 -12.19 0.89 -52.42
CA ASN A 802 -12.56 -0.09 -51.41
C ASN A 802 -12.74 0.53 -50.01
N GLU A 803 -12.48 1.84 -49.84
CA GLU A 803 -12.62 2.51 -48.55
C GLU A 803 -14.10 2.83 -48.25
N PRO A 804 -14.55 2.68 -46.99
CA PRO A 804 -15.93 2.98 -46.61
C PRO A 804 -16.32 4.43 -46.85
N ALA A 805 -17.53 4.67 -47.35
CA ALA A 805 -18.04 6.03 -47.53
C ALA A 805 -18.37 6.70 -46.17
N PRO A 806 -18.16 8.03 -46.04
CA PRO A 806 -17.47 8.90 -47.01
C PRO A 806 -15.95 8.64 -47.03
N ASN A 807 -15.32 8.71 -48.21
CA ASN A 807 -13.92 8.26 -48.45
C ASN A 807 -13.02 9.30 -49.16
N GLY A 808 -13.32 10.59 -48.97
CA GLY A 808 -12.48 11.77 -49.27
C GLY A 808 -11.80 11.92 -50.64
N PHE A 809 -12.05 11.03 -51.60
CA PHE A 809 -11.49 10.97 -52.97
C PHE A 809 -9.98 10.69 -53.07
N ARG A 810 -9.36 10.19 -52.00
CA ARG A 810 -7.92 9.87 -51.96
C ARG A 810 -7.69 8.76 -50.94
N ILE A 811 -6.72 7.88 -51.21
CA ILE A 811 -6.45 6.73 -50.34
C ILE A 811 -5.96 7.19 -48.96
N ASN A 812 -6.40 6.54 -47.89
CA ASN A 812 -5.81 6.65 -46.57
C ASN A 812 -4.39 6.06 -46.55
N MET A 813 -3.49 6.61 -45.75
CA MET A 813 -2.17 6.00 -45.51
C MET A 813 -2.28 4.81 -44.54
N GLY A 814 -1.29 3.90 -44.56
CA GLY A 814 -1.18 2.79 -43.63
C GLY A 814 -1.78 1.47 -44.12
N ALA A 815 -1.75 0.45 -43.25
CA ALA A 815 -2.13 -0.92 -43.55
C ALA A 815 -3.53 -1.09 -44.14
N PHE A 816 -4.44 -0.18 -43.78
CA PHE A 816 -5.87 -0.29 -44.10
C PHE A 816 -6.31 0.60 -45.27
N GLY A 817 -5.42 1.40 -45.86
CA GLY A 817 -5.72 2.19 -47.06
C GLY A 817 -6.21 1.32 -48.21
N ASN A 818 -7.21 1.77 -48.95
CA ASN A 818 -7.89 1.01 -50.01
C ASN A 818 -8.41 -0.38 -49.55
N THR A 819 -8.87 -0.48 -48.30
CA THR A 819 -9.55 -1.67 -47.77
C THR A 819 -10.89 -1.30 -47.15
N SER A 820 -11.78 -2.28 -46.98
CA SER A 820 -13.06 -2.10 -46.30
C SER A 820 -12.94 -1.81 -44.80
N LEU A 821 -11.72 -1.90 -44.24
CA LEU A 821 -11.41 -1.59 -42.85
C LEU A 821 -10.81 -0.19 -42.66
N ALA A 822 -10.63 0.59 -43.73
CA ALA A 822 -10.18 1.97 -43.66
C ALA A 822 -11.14 2.83 -42.81
N ALA A 823 -10.60 3.86 -42.15
CA ALA A 823 -11.41 4.85 -41.46
C ALA A 823 -12.19 5.69 -42.48
N ALA A 824 -13.49 5.92 -42.24
CA ALA A 824 -14.27 6.84 -43.05
C ALA A 824 -13.89 8.30 -42.76
N SER A 825 -13.94 9.13 -43.79
CA SER A 825 -13.76 10.58 -43.68
C SER A 825 -14.85 11.21 -42.79
N PRO A 826 -14.62 12.40 -42.21
CA PRO A 826 -15.67 13.14 -41.50
C PRO A 826 -16.81 13.60 -42.45
N GLU A 827 -18.05 13.63 -41.96
CA GLU A 827 -19.18 14.19 -42.72
C GLU A 827 -18.99 15.70 -42.99
N GLY A 828 -19.06 16.12 -44.27
CA GLY A 828 -18.99 17.53 -44.69
C GLY A 828 -17.72 17.96 -45.44
N SER A 829 -16.78 17.06 -45.71
CA SER A 829 -15.64 17.33 -46.60
C SER A 829 -16.11 17.66 -48.03
N PRO A 830 -15.46 18.60 -48.75
CA PRO A 830 -16.00 19.13 -50.01
C PRO A 830 -16.18 18.05 -51.08
N ALA A 831 -17.39 17.98 -51.64
CA ALA A 831 -17.70 17.14 -52.79
C ALA A 831 -16.96 17.64 -54.04
N GLY A 832 -15.95 16.90 -54.50
CA GLY A 832 -15.28 17.07 -55.80
C GLY A 832 -16.00 16.31 -56.92
N PRO A 833 -15.80 16.69 -58.20
CA PRO A 833 -16.78 16.47 -59.27
C PRO A 833 -16.92 14.99 -59.64
N ALA A 834 -18.17 14.60 -59.89
CA ALA A 834 -18.54 13.28 -60.37
C ALA A 834 -17.71 12.88 -61.60
N ALA A 835 -17.19 11.65 -61.56
CA ALA A 835 -16.68 10.95 -62.72
C ALA A 835 -17.80 10.80 -63.76
N CYS A 836 -17.90 11.73 -64.69
CA CYS A 836 -18.69 11.57 -65.90
C CYS A 836 -17.74 11.10 -67.00
N GLY A 837 -17.97 9.88 -67.47
CA GLY A 837 -17.25 9.29 -68.58
C GLY A 837 -17.27 10.20 -69.81
N LEU A 838 -16.11 10.31 -70.45
CA LEU A 838 -15.99 10.93 -71.76
C LEU A 838 -16.88 10.14 -72.74
N LEU A 839 -17.94 10.76 -73.26
CA LEU A 839 -18.44 10.64 -74.64
C LEU A 839 -19.60 11.63 -74.82
N GLY A 840 -19.43 12.64 -75.67
CA GLY A 840 -20.54 13.30 -76.36
C GLY A 840 -20.74 14.79 -76.10
N LEU A 841 -20.25 15.57 -77.05
CA LEU A 841 -20.93 16.69 -77.71
C LEU A 841 -21.08 18.05 -76.99
N GLU A 842 -20.41 19.01 -77.63
CA GLU A 842 -20.73 20.43 -77.76
C GLU A 842 -22.14 20.87 -77.38
N ALA A 843 -22.25 21.85 -76.48
CA ALA A 843 -23.10 23.04 -76.65
C ALA A 843 -22.90 24.04 -75.51
N LEU A 844 -22.88 25.33 -75.88
CA LEU A 844 -23.14 26.51 -75.05
C LEU A 844 -22.00 27.02 -74.15
N LEU A 845 -20.95 27.45 -74.84
CA LEU A 845 -20.25 28.69 -74.50
C LEU A 845 -21.24 29.87 -74.73
N GLY A 846 -21.82 30.43 -73.67
CA GLY A 846 -22.75 31.54 -73.83
C GLY A 846 -23.32 32.13 -72.54
N ILE A 847 -22.75 33.27 -72.14
CA ILE A 847 -23.41 34.41 -71.48
C ILE A 847 -23.39 34.43 -69.93
N ALA A 848 -22.74 35.50 -69.45
CA ALA A 848 -22.87 36.21 -68.16
C ALA A 848 -22.18 35.57 -66.95
N LEU A 849 -21.37 36.25 -66.14
CA LEU A 849 -21.13 37.68 -65.91
C LEU A 849 -19.61 37.91 -65.75
N LEU A 850 -18.99 38.92 -66.38
CA LEU A 850 -19.05 40.35 -66.04
C LEU A 850 -18.63 40.65 -64.58
N SER A 851 -17.57 41.46 -64.49
CA SER A 851 -16.97 42.10 -63.29
C SER A 851 -16.02 41.19 -62.48
N LEU A 852 -14.75 41.52 -62.23
CA LEU A 852 -14.09 42.82 -62.17
C LEU A 852 -12.65 42.76 -62.74
N ARG A 853 -12.35 43.60 -63.74
CA ARG A 853 -11.09 44.34 -63.80
C ARG A 853 -11.41 45.81 -63.57
N ARG A 854 -10.90 46.38 -62.48
CA ARG A 854 -10.63 47.82 -62.42
C ARG A 854 -9.15 48.00 -62.75
N ARG A 855 -8.92 48.71 -63.85
CA ARG A 855 -7.64 49.08 -64.48
C ARG A 855 -6.94 47.98 -65.27
#